data_AF-A0A1H1RZH4-F1
#
_entry.id   AF-A0A1H1RZH4-F1
#
_cell.length_a   1.000
_cell.length_b   1.000
_cell.length_c   1.000
_cell.angle_alpha   90.00
_cell.angle_beta   90.00
_cell.angle_gamma   90.00
#
_symmetry.space_group_name_H-M   'P 1'
#
loop_
_entity.id
_entity.type
_entity.pdbx_description
1 polymer ?
#
loop_
_entity_poly.entity_id
_entity_poly.type
_entity_poly.pdbx_seq_one_letter_code
_entity_poly.pdbx_strand_id
1 'polypeptide(L)'
;MSGVTEQRRSTGPAPAAPASDPAPRREPRLRARGAGVVETLALAALPVAWLWSAITVLGEAWLWPVAGAVGSMAVAAALVRQAGAPVFGSAAAAIVGFGWVTALTAPEEALLGVVPTPESFPVSMQVLSDGVLAIAWAPSTPIDARGAVLAAVVAAAVMIAAIVDLMAHALRLPAVAVAFAAVPLLLPIAFRIDVPWWHALPGVVATACVLAAPALDERLLARRGWLAPIALVGAAAVLAAAVPLIAPAPRDVDWDLPTLDEVFTPATPVLSTEIDLGDELRRPADRPVFTYSTADGQPMPTRLMTLPQAGESGFEAVTPQAGSPGALVEGAASVEATQMTVRMGAVQAESLPMPERALGARVPEGSSWDDANDALRLSADIDTQGLEYTASGTRSPPLVALPAAGASSGHDAERALPEAAAAIAARGAALVDDGMSATQRVLAVHGAMTSGLWNYSEELDLPGFGGSGGGDGWAALEGFLETRSGYCVHYASATAALLRGAGVPSRVVVGFLPGSEISGGWAVSTNEMHAWAEAWLDDFGWVRVETTPGAGTGAASPTGDVPTRSPEPQPTETEEPVESEEPSPSPTPSATATAPAPTASATPAPQVERGPAIDPALVRGILLALGIALLLALPALVRLAQRRLRLRRGAPGGWHELRATLADLGTRLPASATPGALQAAIAARAPDAAAAADRVRLAAERAVFDAGPREPGVVDDDVRSVRRSLAAASPPWRRAIAVILPPSLLGVVRRSED
;
A
#
# COMPACT_ATOMS: atom_id res chain seq x y z
N MET A 1 -113.05 -37.81 -6.46
CA MET A 1 -112.40 -37.46 -5.18
C MET A 1 -110.91 -37.40 -5.42
N SER A 2 -110.32 -36.29 -5.01
CA SER A 2 -108.99 -35.80 -5.35
C SER A 2 -107.85 -36.71 -4.87
N GLY A 3 -106.80 -36.81 -5.67
CA GLY A 3 -105.56 -37.50 -5.33
C GLY A 3 -104.48 -37.14 -6.35
N VAL A 4 -103.84 -36.01 -6.13
CA VAL A 4 -102.75 -35.42 -6.92
C VAL A 4 -101.58 -36.39 -7.00
N THR A 5 -101.06 -36.66 -8.19
CA THR A 5 -99.69 -37.15 -8.39
C THR A 5 -99.09 -36.45 -9.61
N GLU A 6 -98.15 -35.56 -9.31
CA GLU A 6 -97.52 -34.62 -10.22
C GLU A 6 -96.50 -35.35 -11.10
N GLN A 7 -96.79 -35.42 -12.39
CA GLN A 7 -95.97 -36.04 -13.43
C GLN A 7 -94.82 -35.09 -13.77
N ARG A 8 -93.63 -35.31 -13.20
CA ARG A 8 -92.41 -34.57 -13.57
C ARG A 8 -92.04 -34.88 -15.02
N ARG A 9 -92.10 -33.85 -15.87
CA ARG A 9 -91.70 -33.86 -17.28
C ARG A 9 -90.21 -34.20 -17.43
N SER A 10 -89.93 -35.08 -18.38
CA SER A 10 -88.61 -35.33 -18.96
C SER A 10 -88.12 -34.11 -19.74
N THR A 11 -87.05 -33.48 -19.29
CA THR A 11 -86.24 -32.58 -20.11
C THR A 11 -85.03 -33.37 -20.61
N GLY A 12 -85.02 -33.65 -21.91
CA GLY A 12 -83.84 -34.19 -22.60
C GLY A 12 -82.68 -33.18 -22.59
N PRO A 13 -81.43 -33.65 -22.77
CA PRO A 13 -80.26 -32.80 -22.71
C PRO A 13 -80.22 -31.86 -23.92
N ALA A 14 -80.07 -30.56 -23.65
CA ALA A 14 -79.74 -29.58 -24.68
C ALA A 14 -78.35 -29.88 -25.27
N PRO A 15 -78.14 -29.74 -26.59
CA PRO A 15 -76.84 -29.98 -27.21
C PRO A 15 -75.83 -28.96 -26.70
N ALA A 16 -74.70 -29.48 -26.21
CA ALA A 16 -73.56 -28.69 -25.76
C ALA A 16 -73.07 -27.78 -26.88
N ALA A 17 -73.00 -26.48 -26.59
CA ALA A 17 -72.23 -25.55 -27.38
C ALA A 17 -70.77 -26.03 -27.44
N PRO A 18 -70.08 -25.96 -28.59
CA PRO A 18 -68.68 -26.32 -28.65
C PRO A 18 -67.92 -25.41 -27.69
N ALA A 19 -67.25 -26.02 -26.72
CA ALA A 19 -66.35 -25.33 -25.81
C ALA A 19 -65.35 -24.56 -26.66
N SER A 20 -65.41 -23.23 -26.60
CA SER A 20 -64.32 -22.40 -27.06
C SER A 20 -63.07 -22.84 -26.30
N ASP A 21 -62.07 -23.30 -27.06
CA ASP A 21 -60.74 -23.60 -26.53
C ASP A 21 -60.34 -22.48 -25.56
N PRO A 22 -59.96 -22.80 -24.30
CA PRO A 22 -59.43 -21.79 -23.43
C PRO A 22 -58.15 -21.28 -24.11
N ALA A 23 -58.24 -20.07 -24.67
CA ALA A 23 -57.10 -19.36 -25.22
C ALA A 23 -55.91 -19.54 -24.27
N PRO A 24 -54.73 -19.96 -24.78
CA PRO A 24 -53.60 -20.28 -23.92
C PRO A 24 -53.39 -19.08 -23.00
N ARG A 25 -53.65 -19.28 -21.70
CA ARG A 25 -53.33 -18.29 -20.69
C ARG A 25 -51.86 -17.99 -20.92
N ARG A 26 -51.57 -16.79 -21.42
CA ARG A 26 -50.21 -16.28 -21.49
C ARG A 26 -49.68 -16.41 -20.08
N GLU A 27 -48.88 -17.44 -19.82
CA GLU A 27 -48.02 -17.47 -18.67
C GLU A 27 -47.34 -16.11 -18.65
N PRO A 28 -47.37 -15.36 -17.54
CA PRO A 28 -46.59 -14.15 -17.45
C PRO A 28 -45.17 -14.64 -17.69
N ARG A 29 -44.62 -14.35 -18.88
CA ARG A 29 -43.21 -14.54 -19.19
C ARG A 29 -42.50 -14.00 -17.97
N LEU A 30 -41.87 -14.89 -17.20
CA LEU A 30 -40.99 -14.52 -16.11
C LEU A 30 -39.98 -13.59 -16.80
N ARG A 31 -40.22 -12.28 -16.69
CA ARG A 31 -39.24 -11.27 -17.10
C ARG A 31 -38.02 -11.70 -16.31
N ALA A 32 -37.00 -12.19 -17.02
CA ALA A 32 -35.68 -12.37 -16.44
C ALA A 32 -35.43 -11.10 -15.64
N ARG A 33 -35.36 -11.20 -14.30
CA ARG A 33 -35.17 -10.05 -13.44
C ARG A 33 -33.85 -9.43 -13.89
N GLY A 34 -33.92 -8.35 -14.68
CA GLY A 34 -32.77 -7.54 -15.00
C GLY A 34 -32.19 -7.01 -13.68
N ALA A 35 -30.87 -6.84 -13.62
CA ALA A 35 -30.22 -6.19 -12.50
C ALA A 35 -30.93 -4.87 -12.19
N GLY A 36 -31.20 -4.61 -10.91
CA GLY A 36 -31.88 -3.39 -10.50
C GLY A 36 -31.00 -2.16 -10.72
N VAL A 37 -31.63 -1.00 -10.90
CA VAL A 37 -30.92 0.29 -11.06
C VAL A 37 -30.01 0.58 -9.87
N VAL A 38 -30.41 0.16 -8.67
CA VAL A 38 -29.64 0.31 -7.42
C VAL A 38 -28.37 -0.54 -7.47
N GLU A 39 -28.45 -1.78 -7.93
CA GLU A 39 -27.30 -2.68 -8.09
C GLU A 39 -26.29 -2.11 -9.10
N THR A 40 -26.76 -1.61 -10.25
CA THR A 40 -25.88 -0.98 -11.27
C THR A 40 -25.18 0.27 -10.73
N LEU A 41 -25.89 1.14 -10.01
CA LEU A 41 -25.30 2.35 -9.44
C LEU A 41 -24.34 2.05 -8.28
N ALA A 42 -24.66 1.08 -7.42
CA ALA A 42 -23.80 0.68 -6.32
C ALA A 42 -22.48 0.07 -6.82
N LEU A 43 -22.54 -0.76 -7.86
CA LEU A 43 -21.36 -1.35 -8.50
C LEU A 43 -20.49 -0.29 -9.18
N ALA A 44 -21.10 0.73 -9.79
CA ALA A 44 -20.35 1.83 -10.39
C ALA A 44 -19.68 2.75 -9.36
N ALA A 45 -20.25 2.93 -8.17
CA ALA A 45 -19.61 3.71 -7.11
C ALA A 45 -18.38 3.01 -6.50
N LEU A 46 -18.26 1.69 -6.71
CA LEU A 46 -17.27 0.85 -6.03
C LEU A 46 -15.80 1.18 -6.36
N PRO A 47 -15.39 1.36 -7.64
CA PRO A 47 -14.02 1.73 -7.99
C PRO A 47 -13.65 3.12 -7.47
N VAL A 48 -14.57 4.09 -7.56
CA VAL A 48 -14.34 5.46 -7.07
C VAL A 48 -14.15 5.47 -5.55
N ALA A 49 -14.95 4.68 -4.83
CA ALA A 49 -14.88 4.56 -3.39
C ALA A 49 -13.59 3.88 -2.91
N TRP A 50 -13.08 2.89 -3.64
CA TRP A 50 -11.77 2.29 -3.34
C TRP A 50 -10.60 3.16 -3.78
N LEU A 51 -10.71 3.94 -4.86
CA LEU A 51 -9.69 4.89 -5.29
C LEU A 51 -9.47 6.01 -4.26
N TRP A 52 -10.47 6.31 -3.41
CA TRP A 52 -10.29 7.22 -2.26
C TRP A 52 -9.16 6.78 -1.32
N SER A 53 -8.85 5.48 -1.23
CA SER A 53 -7.71 5.02 -0.44
C SER A 53 -6.36 5.56 -0.93
N ALA A 54 -6.28 5.97 -2.19
CA ALA A 54 -5.11 6.59 -2.81
C ALA A 54 -5.09 8.12 -2.75
N ILE A 55 -5.98 8.76 -1.99
CA ILE A 55 -6.07 10.24 -1.92
C ILE A 55 -4.79 10.89 -1.37
N THR A 56 -4.06 10.19 -0.49
CA THR A 56 -2.76 10.64 0.03
C THR A 56 -1.66 10.59 -1.03
N VAL A 57 -1.79 9.68 -2.01
CA VAL A 57 -0.86 9.52 -3.12
C VAL A 57 -1.21 10.49 -4.26
N LEU A 58 -2.48 10.60 -4.65
CA LEU A 58 -2.89 11.29 -5.88
C LEU A 58 -3.50 12.69 -5.67
N GLY A 59 -3.59 13.15 -4.41
CA GLY A 59 -4.28 14.39 -4.07
C GLY A 59 -5.77 14.33 -4.37
N GLU A 60 -6.41 15.50 -4.61
CA GLU A 60 -7.87 15.61 -4.79
C GLU A 60 -8.31 15.86 -6.24
N ALA A 61 -7.38 16.20 -7.14
CA ALA A 61 -7.71 16.71 -8.48
C ALA A 61 -8.42 15.68 -9.39
N TRP A 62 -8.24 14.38 -9.13
CA TRP A 62 -8.86 13.30 -9.89
C TRP A 62 -10.33 13.04 -9.54
N LEU A 63 -10.82 13.52 -8.39
CA LEU A 63 -12.15 13.13 -7.85
C LEU A 63 -13.29 13.42 -8.82
N TRP A 64 -13.37 14.65 -9.32
CA TRP A 64 -14.47 15.08 -10.20
C TRP A 64 -14.40 14.45 -11.60
N PRO A 65 -13.23 14.42 -12.28
CA PRO A 65 -13.10 13.73 -13.56
C PRO A 65 -13.45 12.24 -13.48
N VAL A 66 -12.96 11.53 -12.46
CA VAL A 66 -13.26 10.10 -12.27
C VAL A 66 -14.74 9.88 -11.96
N ALA A 67 -15.32 10.67 -11.06
CA ALA A 67 -16.74 10.58 -10.73
C ALA A 67 -17.64 10.86 -11.95
N GLY A 68 -17.27 11.84 -12.78
CA GLY A 68 -17.95 12.15 -14.05
C GLY A 68 -17.87 10.98 -15.04
N ALA A 69 -16.68 10.44 -15.26
CA ALA A 69 -16.45 9.30 -16.15
C ALA A 69 -17.26 8.08 -15.72
N VAL A 70 -17.03 7.58 -14.50
CA VAL A 70 -17.68 6.37 -13.99
C VAL A 70 -19.20 6.56 -13.82
N GLY A 71 -19.65 7.74 -13.40
CA GLY A 71 -21.08 8.07 -13.30
C GLY A 71 -21.79 8.03 -14.66
N SER A 72 -21.18 8.60 -15.70
CA SER A 72 -21.75 8.58 -17.06
C SER A 72 -21.77 7.16 -17.67
N MET A 73 -20.74 6.35 -17.40
CA MET A 73 -20.72 4.93 -17.78
C MET A 73 -21.87 4.15 -17.14
N ALA A 74 -22.12 4.37 -15.85
CA ALA A 74 -23.19 3.71 -15.10
C ALA A 74 -24.58 4.06 -15.65
N VAL A 75 -24.80 5.34 -15.97
CA VAL A 75 -26.05 5.82 -16.58
C VAL A 75 -26.26 5.17 -17.94
N ALA A 76 -25.24 5.12 -18.79
CA ALA A 76 -25.33 4.50 -20.11
C ALA A 76 -25.66 3.00 -20.02
N ALA A 77 -24.97 2.26 -19.13
CA ALA A 77 -25.26 0.85 -18.90
C ALA A 77 -26.69 0.63 -18.37
N ALA A 78 -27.13 1.44 -17.41
CA ALA A 78 -28.47 1.35 -16.84
C ALA A 78 -29.57 1.60 -17.90
N LEU A 79 -29.40 2.60 -18.77
CA LEU A 79 -30.35 2.91 -19.84
C LEU A 79 -30.47 1.76 -20.85
N VAL A 80 -29.34 1.20 -21.29
CA VAL A 80 -29.34 0.08 -22.25
C VAL A 80 -29.93 -1.21 -21.64
N ARG A 81 -29.67 -1.47 -20.35
CA ARG A 81 -30.28 -2.58 -19.61
C ARG A 81 -31.80 -2.41 -19.49
N GLN A 82 -32.28 -1.20 -19.20
CA GLN A 82 -33.70 -0.88 -19.12
C GLN A 82 -34.43 -1.00 -20.47
N ALA A 83 -33.73 -0.69 -21.56
CA ALA A 83 -34.26 -0.82 -22.92
C ALA A 83 -34.44 -2.30 -23.40
N GLY A 84 -34.11 -3.28 -22.55
CA GLY A 84 -34.32 -4.71 -22.84
C GLY A 84 -33.12 -5.41 -23.49
N ALA A 85 -31.95 -4.76 -23.51
CA ALA A 85 -30.70 -5.26 -24.09
C ALA A 85 -29.61 -5.48 -23.02
N PRO A 86 -29.83 -6.33 -21.99
CA PRO A 86 -28.97 -6.41 -20.81
C PRO A 86 -27.53 -6.84 -21.10
N VAL A 87 -27.32 -7.63 -22.16
CA VAL A 87 -25.99 -8.09 -22.62
C VAL A 87 -25.15 -6.92 -23.17
N PHE A 88 -25.79 -5.88 -23.69
CA PHE A 88 -25.12 -4.72 -24.29
C PHE A 88 -24.86 -3.57 -23.31
N GLY A 89 -25.34 -3.66 -22.06
CA GLY A 89 -25.13 -2.62 -21.06
C GLY A 89 -23.66 -2.34 -20.78
N SER A 90 -22.84 -3.40 -20.65
CA SER A 90 -21.40 -3.26 -20.40
C SER A 90 -20.65 -2.71 -21.61
N ALA A 91 -21.10 -3.02 -22.83
CA ALA A 91 -20.55 -2.42 -24.05
C ALA A 91 -20.82 -0.91 -24.11
N ALA A 92 -22.02 -0.48 -23.71
CA ALA A 92 -22.37 0.95 -23.64
C ALA A 92 -21.53 1.70 -22.59
N ALA A 93 -21.30 1.11 -21.41
CA ALA A 93 -20.37 1.65 -20.42
C ALA A 93 -18.95 1.77 -20.98
N ALA A 94 -18.44 0.73 -21.64
CA ALA A 94 -17.09 0.75 -22.23
C ALA A 94 -16.95 1.86 -23.29
N ILE A 95 -17.94 2.04 -24.17
CA ILE A 95 -17.93 3.10 -25.20
C ILE A 95 -17.86 4.49 -24.55
N VAL A 96 -18.66 4.75 -23.52
CA VAL A 96 -18.62 6.03 -22.79
C VAL A 96 -17.27 6.23 -22.09
N GLY A 97 -16.74 5.17 -21.48
CA GLY A 97 -15.42 5.17 -20.85
C GLY A 97 -14.30 5.51 -21.83
N PHE A 98 -14.26 4.85 -22.99
CA PHE A 98 -13.30 5.17 -24.06
C PHE A 98 -13.43 6.61 -24.54
N GLY A 99 -14.65 7.16 -24.60
CA GLY A 99 -14.89 8.55 -24.92
C GLY A 99 -14.23 9.51 -23.92
N TRP A 100 -14.34 9.24 -22.62
CA TRP A 100 -13.67 10.02 -21.57
C TRP A 100 -12.15 9.98 -21.67
N VAL A 101 -11.58 8.79 -21.89
CA VAL A 101 -10.12 8.63 -22.06
C VAL A 101 -9.64 9.41 -23.29
N THR A 102 -10.37 9.32 -24.40
CA THR A 102 -10.05 10.04 -25.63
C THR A 102 -10.12 11.56 -25.44
N ALA A 103 -11.17 12.05 -24.77
CA ALA A 103 -11.36 13.48 -24.50
C ALA A 103 -10.27 14.10 -23.61
N LEU A 104 -9.66 13.31 -22.73
CA LEU A 104 -8.59 13.76 -21.84
C LEU A 104 -7.20 13.64 -22.45
N THR A 105 -7.03 12.81 -23.48
CA THR A 105 -5.70 12.48 -24.02
C THR A 105 -5.44 13.03 -25.42
N ALA A 106 -6.44 13.02 -26.30
CA ALA A 106 -6.30 13.42 -27.69
C ALA A 106 -7.59 14.11 -28.22
N PRO A 107 -8.05 15.21 -27.59
CA PRO A 107 -9.29 15.86 -27.99
C PRO A 107 -9.22 16.56 -29.36
N GLU A 108 -8.03 16.91 -29.85
CA GLU A 108 -7.86 17.62 -31.12
C GLU A 108 -7.92 16.65 -32.32
N GLU A 109 -7.38 15.45 -32.15
CA GLU A 109 -7.31 14.38 -33.15
C GLU A 109 -8.59 13.52 -33.17
N ALA A 110 -9.40 13.59 -32.12
CA ALA A 110 -10.64 12.84 -31.98
C ALA A 110 -11.81 13.50 -32.73
N LEU A 111 -12.66 12.65 -33.32
CA LEU A 111 -13.89 13.12 -33.95
C LEU A 111 -14.85 13.64 -32.86
N LEU A 112 -15.27 14.90 -32.98
CA LEU A 112 -16.06 15.63 -31.97
C LEU A 112 -15.37 15.69 -30.59
N GLY A 113 -14.05 15.50 -30.52
CA GLY A 113 -13.27 15.53 -29.28
C GLY A 113 -13.48 14.35 -28.34
N VAL A 114 -14.23 13.32 -28.75
CA VAL A 114 -14.59 12.18 -27.87
C VAL A 114 -14.52 10.84 -28.61
N VAL A 115 -14.77 10.81 -29.92
CA VAL A 115 -14.76 9.56 -30.69
C VAL A 115 -13.34 9.32 -31.23
N PRO A 116 -12.67 8.21 -30.85
CA PRO A 116 -11.29 7.96 -31.25
C PRO A 116 -11.18 7.78 -32.78
N THR A 117 -10.11 8.34 -33.33
CA THR A 117 -9.70 8.19 -34.74
C THR A 117 -8.40 7.38 -34.81
N PRO A 118 -7.99 6.89 -35.99
CA PRO A 118 -6.69 6.24 -36.14
C PRO A 118 -5.50 7.14 -35.73
N GLU A 119 -5.65 8.45 -35.85
CA GLU A 119 -4.64 9.46 -35.47
C GLU A 119 -4.64 9.74 -33.96
N SER A 120 -5.80 9.70 -33.29
CA SER A 120 -5.89 9.93 -31.85
C SER A 120 -5.31 8.76 -31.02
N PHE A 121 -5.32 7.54 -31.56
CA PHE A 121 -4.86 6.35 -30.84
C PHE A 121 -3.39 6.40 -30.38
N PRO A 122 -2.39 6.70 -31.26
CA PRO A 122 -1.00 6.81 -30.82
C PRO A 122 -0.78 7.95 -29.82
N VAL A 123 -1.46 9.09 -29.98
CA VAL A 123 -1.39 10.22 -29.05
C VAL A 123 -1.94 9.82 -27.68
N SER A 124 -3.11 9.16 -27.64
CA SER A 124 -3.68 8.64 -26.40
C SER A 124 -2.75 7.66 -25.70
N MET A 125 -2.13 6.74 -26.44
CA MET A 125 -1.20 5.78 -25.86
C MET A 125 0.06 6.46 -25.29
N GLN A 126 0.58 7.49 -25.95
CA GLN A 126 1.72 8.26 -25.47
C GLN A 126 1.39 9.00 -24.17
N VAL A 127 0.29 9.78 -24.15
CA VAL A 127 -0.13 10.54 -22.96
C VAL A 127 -0.40 9.62 -21.76
N LEU A 128 -1.01 8.44 -22.00
CA LEU A 128 -1.23 7.46 -20.94
C LEU A 128 0.09 6.85 -20.44
N SER A 129 1.03 6.56 -21.34
CA SER A 129 2.37 6.07 -20.98
C SER A 129 3.12 7.10 -20.13
N ASP A 130 3.14 8.35 -20.57
CA ASP A 130 3.78 9.46 -19.86
C ASP A 130 3.14 9.65 -18.47
N GLY A 131 1.82 9.54 -18.36
CA GLY A 131 1.09 9.62 -17.10
C GLY A 131 1.38 8.46 -16.15
N VAL A 132 1.49 7.23 -16.65
CA VAL A 132 1.87 6.06 -15.84
C VAL A 132 3.32 6.18 -15.36
N LEU A 133 4.24 6.61 -16.23
CA LEU A 133 5.64 6.84 -15.85
C LEU A 133 5.76 7.97 -14.82
N ALA A 134 5.02 9.07 -14.99
CA ALA A 134 4.99 10.16 -14.02
C ALA A 134 4.42 9.74 -12.65
N ILE A 135 3.48 8.78 -12.61
CA ILE A 135 3.04 8.18 -11.34
C ILE A 135 4.13 7.28 -10.77
N ALA A 136 4.70 6.37 -11.58
CA ALA A 136 5.69 5.41 -11.11
C ALA A 136 6.95 6.09 -10.53
N TRP A 137 7.40 7.19 -11.14
CA TRP A 137 8.61 7.93 -10.76
C TRP A 137 8.31 9.25 -10.04
N ALA A 138 7.16 9.37 -9.40
CA ALA A 138 6.79 10.60 -8.74
C ALA A 138 7.79 10.92 -7.59
N PRO A 139 8.38 12.14 -7.57
CA PRO A 139 9.45 12.48 -6.63
C PRO A 139 8.95 12.66 -5.19
N SER A 140 7.66 12.95 -5.01
CA SER A 140 6.99 13.04 -3.72
C SER A 140 5.50 12.77 -3.84
N THR A 141 4.87 12.47 -2.71
CA THR A 141 3.41 12.39 -2.60
C THR A 141 2.89 13.54 -1.73
N PRO A 142 1.71 14.12 -2.02
CA PRO A 142 0.77 13.75 -3.10
C PRO A 142 1.22 14.23 -4.49
N ILE A 143 1.07 13.36 -5.49
CA ILE A 143 1.30 13.61 -6.91
C ILE A 143 0.27 14.61 -7.42
N ASP A 144 0.71 15.63 -8.17
CA ASP A 144 -0.21 16.57 -8.84
C ASP A 144 -0.94 15.86 -9.99
N ALA A 145 -2.16 15.37 -9.72
CA ALA A 145 -2.99 14.68 -10.70
C ALA A 145 -3.58 15.65 -11.74
N ARG A 146 -2.73 16.16 -12.63
CA ARG A 146 -3.06 17.02 -13.78
C ARG A 146 -2.47 16.43 -15.08
N GLY A 147 -2.93 16.94 -16.22
CA GLY A 147 -2.41 16.54 -17.53
C GLY A 147 -2.39 15.02 -17.75
N ALA A 148 -1.22 14.49 -18.10
CA ALA A 148 -1.01 13.07 -18.37
C ALA A 148 -1.30 12.16 -17.16
N VAL A 149 -0.93 12.59 -15.94
CA VAL A 149 -1.22 11.84 -14.69
C VAL A 149 -2.73 11.72 -14.49
N LEU A 150 -3.47 12.82 -14.65
CA LEU A 150 -4.92 12.80 -14.54
C LEU A 150 -5.55 11.86 -15.58
N ALA A 151 -5.07 11.91 -16.81
CA ALA A 151 -5.56 11.04 -17.89
C ALA A 151 -5.31 9.56 -17.58
N ALA A 152 -4.13 9.21 -17.05
CA ALA A 152 -3.80 7.85 -16.63
C ALA A 152 -4.70 7.37 -15.48
N VAL A 153 -4.91 8.19 -14.44
CA VAL A 153 -5.81 7.86 -13.32
C VAL A 153 -7.24 7.65 -13.80
N VAL A 154 -7.76 8.53 -14.66
CA VAL A 154 -9.11 8.38 -15.23
C VAL A 154 -9.20 7.13 -16.10
N ALA A 155 -8.21 6.84 -16.94
CA ALA A 155 -8.19 5.64 -17.77
C ALA A 155 -8.16 4.35 -16.94
N ALA A 156 -7.35 4.31 -15.88
CA ALA A 156 -7.34 3.19 -14.94
C ALA A 156 -8.69 3.01 -14.23
N ALA A 157 -9.30 4.10 -13.75
CA ALA A 157 -10.61 4.06 -13.11
C ALA A 157 -11.72 3.60 -14.07
N VAL A 158 -11.70 4.07 -15.33
CA VAL A 158 -12.60 3.64 -16.41
C VAL A 158 -12.42 2.14 -16.70
N MET A 159 -11.19 1.67 -16.82
CA MET A 159 -10.89 0.26 -17.05
C MET A 159 -11.41 -0.63 -15.92
N ILE A 160 -11.13 -0.26 -14.66
CA ILE A 160 -11.61 -0.98 -13.48
C ILE A 160 -13.15 -0.98 -13.47
N ALA A 161 -13.80 0.17 -13.69
CA ALA A 161 -15.25 0.26 -13.72
C ALA A 161 -15.88 -0.62 -14.81
N ALA A 162 -15.27 -0.67 -16.01
CA ALA A 162 -15.73 -1.53 -17.09
C ALA A 162 -15.57 -3.02 -16.76
N ILE A 163 -14.45 -3.42 -16.15
CA ILE A 163 -14.20 -4.80 -15.68
C ILE A 163 -15.20 -5.18 -14.59
N VAL A 164 -15.38 -4.32 -13.57
CA VAL A 164 -16.34 -4.55 -12.47
C VAL A 164 -17.76 -4.74 -13.01
N ASP A 165 -18.19 -3.88 -13.94
CA ASP A 165 -19.50 -3.98 -14.55
C ASP A 165 -19.68 -5.26 -15.39
N LEU A 166 -18.67 -5.62 -16.20
CA LEU A 166 -18.64 -6.85 -17.00
C LEU A 166 -18.70 -8.09 -16.11
N MET A 167 -17.89 -8.14 -15.05
CA MET A 167 -17.82 -9.27 -14.14
C MET A 167 -19.10 -9.45 -13.35
N ALA A 168 -19.66 -8.36 -12.82
CA ALA A 168 -20.87 -8.40 -12.03
C ALA A 168 -22.11 -8.77 -12.88
N HIS A 169 -22.25 -8.20 -14.08
CA HIS A 169 -23.47 -8.34 -14.88
C HIS A 169 -23.37 -9.38 -16.01
N ALA A 170 -22.30 -9.36 -16.80
CA ALA A 170 -22.15 -10.27 -17.95
C ALA A 170 -21.71 -11.67 -17.49
N LEU A 171 -20.70 -11.73 -16.60
CA LEU A 171 -20.16 -13.00 -16.09
C LEU A 171 -20.87 -13.49 -14.82
N ARG A 172 -21.67 -12.64 -14.16
CA ARG A 172 -22.41 -12.94 -12.93
C ARG A 172 -21.51 -13.39 -11.76
N LEU A 173 -20.35 -12.75 -11.64
CA LEU A 173 -19.32 -12.98 -10.62
C LEU A 173 -19.15 -11.74 -9.72
N PRO A 174 -20.17 -11.31 -8.94
CA PRO A 174 -20.11 -10.06 -8.17
C PRO A 174 -19.05 -10.08 -7.07
N ALA A 175 -18.74 -11.25 -6.50
CA ALA A 175 -17.66 -11.37 -5.50
C ALA A 175 -16.29 -11.07 -6.09
N VAL A 176 -16.05 -11.49 -7.35
CA VAL A 176 -14.77 -11.23 -8.03
C VAL A 176 -14.71 -9.78 -8.51
N ALA A 177 -15.84 -9.18 -8.89
CA ALA A 177 -15.94 -7.76 -9.20
C ALA A 177 -15.51 -6.87 -8.01
N VAL A 178 -15.86 -7.24 -6.78
CA VAL A 178 -15.40 -6.53 -5.57
C VAL A 178 -13.88 -6.56 -5.43
N ALA A 179 -13.24 -7.70 -5.73
CA ALA A 179 -11.79 -7.83 -5.66
C ALA A 179 -11.09 -6.91 -6.66
N PHE A 180 -11.57 -6.85 -7.91
CA PHE A 180 -11.02 -5.92 -8.92
C PHE A 180 -11.26 -4.45 -8.56
N ALA A 181 -12.39 -4.12 -7.94
CA ALA A 181 -12.64 -2.75 -7.50
C ALA A 181 -11.67 -2.29 -6.40
N ALA A 182 -11.08 -3.22 -5.63
CA ALA A 182 -10.15 -2.92 -4.55
C ALA A 182 -8.69 -2.76 -5.01
N VAL A 183 -8.37 -2.97 -6.30
CA VAL A 183 -7.01 -2.80 -6.87
C VAL A 183 -6.34 -1.47 -6.50
N PRO A 184 -7.04 -0.31 -6.42
CA PRO A 184 -6.40 0.94 -6.00
C PRO A 184 -5.75 0.92 -4.61
N LEU A 185 -6.09 -0.03 -3.74
CA LEU A 185 -5.41 -0.22 -2.45
C LEU A 185 -3.94 -0.59 -2.60
N LEU A 186 -3.55 -1.14 -3.75
CA LEU A 186 -2.16 -1.50 -4.02
C LEU A 186 -1.30 -0.25 -4.19
N LEU A 187 -1.89 0.89 -4.57
CA LEU A 187 -1.12 2.09 -4.88
C LEU A 187 -0.42 2.64 -3.63
N PRO A 188 -1.08 2.90 -2.48
CA PRO A 188 -0.35 3.34 -1.30
C PRO A 188 0.61 2.30 -0.71
N ILE A 189 0.32 1.01 -0.91
CA ILE A 189 1.23 -0.08 -0.53
C ILE A 189 2.52 0.01 -1.34
N ALA A 190 2.41 0.24 -2.66
CA ALA A 190 3.56 0.39 -3.54
C ALA A 190 4.43 1.60 -3.18
N PHE A 191 3.83 2.70 -2.74
CA PHE A 191 4.55 3.87 -2.24
C PHE A 191 5.04 3.73 -0.79
N ARG A 192 4.74 2.61 -0.12
CA ARG A 192 5.04 2.37 1.31
C ARG A 192 4.55 3.49 2.25
N ILE A 193 3.42 4.13 1.91
CA ILE A 193 2.85 5.22 2.69
C ILE A 193 1.90 4.68 3.75
N ASP A 194 2.03 5.20 4.96
CA ASP A 194 1.06 4.98 6.03
C ASP A 194 -0.26 5.67 5.71
N VAL A 195 -1.18 4.93 5.09
CA VAL A 195 -2.53 5.42 4.85
C VAL A 195 -3.37 5.21 6.09
N PRO A 196 -3.99 6.27 6.61
CA PRO A 196 -4.92 6.11 7.71
C PRO A 196 -6.07 5.18 7.35
N TRP A 197 -6.41 4.27 8.27
CA TRP A 197 -7.44 3.25 8.03
C TRP A 197 -8.80 3.80 7.60
N TRP A 198 -9.11 5.05 7.99
CA TRP A 198 -10.37 5.69 7.63
C TRP A 198 -10.48 6.01 6.13
N HIS A 199 -9.37 6.07 5.38
CA HIS A 199 -9.40 6.24 3.92
C HIS A 199 -9.90 4.98 3.19
N ALA A 200 -9.94 3.81 3.83
CA ALA A 200 -10.58 2.61 3.27
C ALA A 200 -12.10 2.58 3.51
N LEU A 201 -12.64 3.41 4.42
CA LEU A 201 -14.06 3.38 4.79
C LEU A 201 -15.02 3.57 3.61
N PRO A 202 -14.78 4.49 2.65
CA PRO A 202 -15.68 4.64 1.51
C PRO A 202 -15.79 3.34 0.68
N GLY A 203 -14.67 2.70 0.35
CA GLY A 203 -14.62 1.44 -0.40
C GLY A 203 -15.32 0.29 0.32
N VAL A 204 -15.13 0.21 1.63
CA VAL A 204 -15.82 -0.75 2.52
C VAL A 204 -17.33 -0.55 2.52
N VAL A 205 -17.79 0.68 2.70
CA VAL A 205 -19.23 1.00 2.73
C VAL A 205 -19.86 0.71 1.36
N ALA A 206 -19.18 1.08 0.28
CA ALA A 206 -19.63 0.76 -1.07
C ALA A 206 -19.72 -0.76 -1.31
N THR A 207 -18.74 -1.53 -0.85
CA THR A 207 -18.74 -3.00 -0.92
C THR A 207 -19.93 -3.59 -0.16
N ALA A 208 -20.19 -3.11 1.05
CA ALA A 208 -21.33 -3.54 1.85
C ALA A 208 -22.67 -3.21 1.18
N CYS A 209 -22.78 -2.04 0.55
CA CYS A 209 -23.95 -1.64 -0.23
C CYS A 209 -24.17 -2.56 -1.43
N VAL A 210 -23.12 -2.91 -2.18
CA VAL A 210 -23.20 -3.86 -3.31
C VAL A 210 -23.69 -5.23 -2.85
N LEU A 211 -23.13 -5.77 -1.74
CA LEU A 211 -23.56 -7.06 -1.19
C LEU A 211 -25.00 -7.03 -0.66
N ALA A 212 -25.47 -5.87 -0.20
CA ALA A 212 -26.84 -5.66 0.27
C ALA A 212 -27.84 -5.35 -0.86
N ALA A 213 -27.37 -4.93 -2.05
CA ALA A 213 -28.21 -4.46 -3.15
C ALA A 213 -29.29 -5.48 -3.59
N PRO A 214 -29.01 -6.79 -3.74
CA PRO A 214 -30.05 -7.77 -4.08
C PRO A 214 -31.16 -7.86 -3.03
N ALA A 215 -30.83 -7.66 -1.75
CA ALA A 215 -31.80 -7.65 -0.65
C ALA A 215 -32.56 -6.32 -0.54
N LEU A 216 -31.99 -5.21 -1.03
CA LEU A 216 -32.61 -3.89 -1.09
C LEU A 216 -33.61 -3.80 -2.24
N ASP A 217 -33.27 -4.30 -3.43
CA ASP A 217 -34.16 -4.30 -4.60
C ASP A 217 -35.43 -5.13 -4.38
N GLU A 218 -35.32 -6.32 -3.77
CA GLU A 218 -36.50 -7.12 -3.41
C GLU A 218 -37.41 -6.43 -2.37
N ARG A 219 -36.87 -5.52 -1.55
CA ARG A 219 -37.61 -4.85 -0.46
C ARG A 219 -38.18 -3.50 -0.85
N LEU A 220 -37.52 -2.75 -1.74
CA LEU A 220 -38.06 -1.56 -2.38
C LEU A 220 -39.36 -1.89 -3.15
N LEU A 221 -39.40 -3.06 -3.80
CA LEU A 221 -40.59 -3.61 -4.45
C LEU A 221 -41.68 -4.05 -3.44
N ALA A 222 -41.33 -4.37 -2.19
CA ALA A 222 -42.22 -4.98 -1.20
C ALA A 222 -42.63 -4.06 -0.02
N ARG A 223 -42.25 -2.76 0.00
CA ARG A 223 -42.56 -1.77 1.05
C ARG A 223 -42.45 -2.31 2.48
N ARG A 224 -41.32 -2.90 2.86
CA ARG A 224 -41.10 -3.47 4.21
C ARG A 224 -39.81 -2.93 4.86
N GLY A 225 -39.84 -2.83 6.21
CA GLY A 225 -38.91 -2.03 7.02
C GLY A 225 -37.40 -2.26 6.85
N TRP A 226 -36.64 -1.18 7.10
CA TRP A 226 -35.24 -0.95 6.72
C TRP A 226 -34.19 -1.40 7.75
N LEU A 227 -34.56 -2.12 8.81
CA LEU A 227 -33.64 -2.41 9.93
C LEU A 227 -32.57 -3.48 9.62
N ALA A 228 -32.91 -4.51 8.85
CA ALA A 228 -31.99 -5.63 8.56
C ALA A 228 -30.86 -5.34 7.54
N PRO A 229 -31.06 -4.55 6.45
CA PRO A 229 -29.97 -4.10 5.60
C PRO A 229 -29.04 -3.11 6.30
N ILE A 230 -29.59 -2.18 7.11
CA ILE A 230 -28.78 -1.25 7.93
C ILE A 230 -27.89 -2.03 8.90
N ALA A 231 -28.41 -3.09 9.53
CA ALA A 231 -27.61 -3.95 10.40
C ALA A 231 -26.51 -4.74 9.65
N LEU A 232 -26.75 -5.15 8.39
CA LEU A 232 -25.76 -5.86 7.57
C LEU A 232 -24.65 -4.91 7.09
N VAL A 233 -25.02 -3.70 6.65
CA VAL A 233 -24.06 -2.65 6.26
C VAL A 233 -23.26 -2.20 7.48
N GLY A 234 -23.90 -2.02 8.62
CA GLY A 234 -23.24 -1.71 9.90
C GLY A 234 -22.25 -2.82 10.31
N ALA A 235 -22.63 -4.09 10.19
CA ALA A 235 -21.73 -5.20 10.53
C ALA A 235 -20.53 -5.29 9.58
N ALA A 236 -20.73 -5.10 8.26
CA ALA A 236 -19.65 -5.09 7.29
C ALA A 236 -18.70 -3.89 7.48
N ALA A 237 -19.26 -2.70 7.77
CA ALA A 237 -18.47 -1.50 8.08
C ALA A 237 -17.64 -1.68 9.36
N VAL A 238 -18.21 -2.30 10.41
CA VAL A 238 -17.47 -2.61 11.65
C VAL A 238 -16.38 -3.65 11.39
N LEU A 239 -16.65 -4.70 10.62
CA LEU A 239 -15.67 -5.76 10.37
C LEU A 239 -14.47 -5.24 9.55
N ALA A 240 -14.72 -4.39 8.57
CA ALA A 240 -13.68 -3.81 7.75
C ALA A 240 -12.98 -2.60 8.40
N ALA A 241 -13.62 -1.92 9.36
CA ALA A 241 -12.91 -1.00 10.27
C ALA A 241 -12.01 -1.75 11.27
N ALA A 242 -12.32 -3.00 11.61
CA ALA A 242 -11.53 -3.82 12.52
C ALA A 242 -10.28 -4.45 11.87
N VAL A 243 -10.30 -4.71 10.55
CA VAL A 243 -9.17 -5.33 9.83
C VAL A 243 -7.88 -4.49 9.92
N PRO A 244 -7.88 -3.17 9.70
CA PRO A 244 -6.67 -2.35 9.82
C PRO A 244 -6.18 -2.14 11.25
N LEU A 245 -7.06 -2.25 12.26
CA LEU A 245 -6.64 -2.22 13.68
C LEU A 245 -5.86 -3.47 14.10
N ILE A 246 -5.95 -4.53 13.30
CA ILE A 246 -5.37 -5.85 13.55
C ILE A 246 -4.20 -6.13 12.59
N ALA A 247 -4.29 -5.61 11.35
CA ALA A 247 -3.21 -5.71 10.38
C ALA A 247 -2.03 -4.84 10.82
N PRO A 248 -0.79 -5.37 10.85
CA PRO A 248 0.41 -4.54 10.98
C PRO A 248 0.44 -3.47 9.87
N ALA A 249 1.01 -2.30 10.15
CA ALA A 249 1.17 -1.29 9.11
C ALA A 249 2.02 -1.90 7.97
N PRO A 250 1.80 -1.54 6.69
CA PRO A 250 2.60 -2.06 5.58
C PRO A 250 4.11 -1.91 5.79
N ARG A 251 4.53 -0.88 6.54
CA ARG A 251 5.92 -0.63 6.95
C ARG A 251 6.47 -1.55 8.05
N ASP A 252 5.60 -2.22 8.81
CA ASP A 252 5.97 -3.09 9.95
C ASP A 252 6.11 -4.56 9.51
N VAL A 253 5.90 -4.86 8.23
CA VAL A 253 5.98 -6.22 7.69
C VAL A 253 6.98 -6.27 6.55
N ASP A 254 8.03 -7.07 6.72
CA ASP A 254 8.95 -7.48 5.65
C ASP A 254 8.24 -8.41 4.66
N TRP A 255 7.32 -7.86 3.86
CA TRP A 255 6.84 -8.53 2.67
C TRP A 255 7.71 -8.12 1.49
N ASP A 256 8.37 -9.12 0.91
CA ASP A 256 9.13 -9.05 -0.33
C ASP A 256 8.15 -8.92 -1.52
N LEU A 257 7.41 -7.81 -1.55
CA LEU A 257 6.52 -7.45 -2.65
C LEU A 257 7.30 -6.58 -3.62
N PRO A 258 7.24 -6.88 -4.93
CA PRO A 258 7.94 -6.08 -5.91
C PRO A 258 7.42 -4.65 -5.88
N THR A 259 8.32 -3.68 -5.70
CA THR A 259 7.98 -2.26 -5.77
C THR A 259 7.58 -1.90 -7.21
N LEU A 260 6.89 -0.77 -7.41
CA LEU A 260 6.56 -0.32 -8.77
C LEU A 260 7.82 -0.17 -9.64
N ASP A 261 8.96 0.14 -9.02
CA ASP A 261 10.29 0.19 -9.64
C ASP A 261 10.75 -1.16 -10.24
N GLU A 262 10.42 -2.28 -9.58
CA GLU A 262 10.76 -3.63 -10.07
C GLU A 262 9.82 -4.09 -11.20
N VAL A 263 8.56 -3.63 -11.19
CA VAL A 263 7.51 -4.05 -12.14
C VAL A 263 7.52 -3.21 -13.42
N PHE A 264 7.89 -1.92 -13.35
CA PHE A 264 7.83 -0.97 -14.45
C PHE A 264 9.21 -0.35 -14.74
N THR A 265 10.15 -1.13 -15.30
CA THR A 265 11.39 -0.57 -15.87
C THR A 265 11.06 0.22 -17.16
N PRO A 266 11.50 1.50 -17.30
CA PRO A 266 12.89 1.80 -17.63
C PRO A 266 13.58 3.08 -17.04
N ALA A 267 14.89 2.94 -16.82
CA ALA A 267 16.06 3.80 -17.13
C ALA A 267 16.42 5.15 -16.45
N THR A 268 15.55 5.98 -15.87
CA THR A 268 15.98 7.32 -15.39
C THR A 268 16.18 7.37 -13.87
N PRO A 269 17.40 7.60 -13.34
CA PRO A 269 17.61 7.88 -11.91
C PRO A 269 16.79 9.09 -11.46
N VAL A 270 16.32 9.09 -10.21
CA VAL A 270 15.70 10.25 -9.56
C VAL A 270 16.63 10.75 -8.46
N LEU A 271 17.02 12.02 -8.55
CA LEU A 271 17.77 12.74 -7.52
C LEU A 271 16.78 13.47 -6.60
N SER A 272 16.29 12.79 -5.56
CA SER A 272 15.38 13.38 -4.58
C SER A 272 16.09 13.83 -3.31
N THR A 273 15.35 14.55 -2.46
CA THR A 273 15.77 14.93 -1.11
C THR A 273 15.76 13.79 -0.10
N GLU A 274 15.04 12.72 -0.39
CA GLU A 274 14.80 11.57 0.48
C GLU A 274 15.71 10.37 0.13
N ILE A 275 16.81 10.61 -0.60
CA ILE A 275 17.72 9.56 -1.08
C ILE A 275 18.24 8.72 0.10
N ASP A 276 17.90 7.42 0.08
CA ASP A 276 18.65 6.41 0.81
C ASP A 276 19.93 6.09 0.01
N LEU A 277 21.00 6.80 0.37
CA LEU A 277 22.30 6.68 -0.29
C LEU A 277 22.84 5.24 -0.25
N GLY A 278 22.48 4.45 0.77
CA GLY A 278 22.88 3.06 0.89
C GLY A 278 22.21 2.17 -0.14
N ASP A 279 20.94 2.41 -0.46
CA ASP A 279 20.21 1.65 -1.48
C ASP A 279 20.71 1.93 -2.89
N GLU A 280 21.03 3.20 -3.20
CA GLU A 280 21.53 3.54 -4.54
C GLU A 280 22.94 3.01 -4.79
N LEU A 281 23.84 3.04 -3.79
CA LEU A 281 25.20 2.51 -3.90
C LEU A 281 25.22 0.99 -4.08
N ARG A 282 24.27 0.27 -3.46
CA ARG A 282 24.16 -1.20 -3.56
C ARG A 282 23.51 -1.68 -4.87
N ARG A 283 23.06 -0.76 -5.74
CA ARG A 283 22.46 -1.16 -7.02
C ARG A 283 23.51 -1.74 -7.96
N PRO A 284 23.20 -2.85 -8.66
CA PRO A 284 24.17 -3.54 -9.50
C PRO A 284 24.52 -2.83 -10.83
N ALA A 285 23.86 -1.72 -11.18
CA ALA A 285 24.01 -1.06 -12.47
C ALA A 285 24.40 0.41 -12.32
N ASP A 286 25.63 0.74 -12.74
CA ASP A 286 26.15 2.10 -12.82
C ASP A 286 25.38 2.94 -13.85
N ARG A 287 24.99 4.17 -13.49
CA ARG A 287 24.20 5.06 -14.34
C ARG A 287 24.78 6.47 -14.41
N PRO A 288 24.95 7.06 -15.61
CA PRO A 288 25.44 8.42 -15.74
C PRO A 288 24.41 9.42 -15.21
N VAL A 289 24.87 10.37 -14.39
CA VAL A 289 24.01 11.38 -13.75
C VAL A 289 24.21 12.74 -14.41
N PHE A 290 25.45 13.22 -14.48
CA PHE A 290 25.79 14.49 -15.14
C PHE A 290 27.26 14.51 -15.56
N THR A 291 27.61 15.48 -16.38
CA THR A 291 29.00 15.83 -16.70
C THR A 291 29.27 17.25 -16.28
N TYR A 292 30.51 17.56 -15.88
CA TYR A 292 30.88 18.94 -15.56
C TYR A 292 32.29 19.28 -16.02
N SER A 293 32.57 20.58 -16.16
CA SER A 293 33.91 21.13 -16.43
C SER A 293 34.14 22.35 -15.56
N THR A 294 35.37 22.56 -15.10
CA THR A 294 35.79 23.71 -14.29
C THR A 294 36.73 24.59 -15.10
N ALA A 295 36.67 25.91 -14.88
CA ALA A 295 37.49 26.86 -15.64
C ALA A 295 39.00 26.68 -15.40
N ASP A 296 39.40 26.15 -14.25
CA ASP A 296 40.77 25.79 -13.89
C ASP A 296 41.19 24.38 -14.32
N GLY A 297 40.27 23.61 -14.93
CA GLY A 297 40.54 22.25 -15.41
C GLY A 297 40.85 21.24 -14.30
N GLN A 298 40.49 21.55 -13.05
CA GLN A 298 40.70 20.65 -11.90
C GLN A 298 39.37 20.03 -11.40
N PRO A 299 39.36 18.75 -10.99
CA PRO A 299 38.16 18.11 -10.44
C PRO A 299 37.67 18.81 -9.17
N MET A 300 36.38 18.69 -8.87
CA MET A 300 35.76 19.27 -7.68
C MET A 300 34.62 18.35 -7.20
N PRO A 301 34.51 18.03 -5.90
CA PRO A 301 33.31 17.41 -5.35
C PRO A 301 32.10 18.32 -5.55
N THR A 302 30.97 17.75 -5.95
CA THR A 302 29.75 18.54 -6.17
C THR A 302 28.75 18.27 -5.06
N ARG A 303 28.22 19.32 -4.45
CA ARG A 303 27.17 19.24 -3.44
C ARG A 303 25.81 19.17 -4.10
N LEU A 304 24.92 18.33 -3.56
CA LEU A 304 23.49 18.37 -3.88
C LEU A 304 22.71 19.16 -2.82
N MET A 305 22.96 18.84 -1.54
CA MET A 305 22.33 19.48 -0.38
C MET A 305 23.10 19.18 0.91
N THR A 306 22.67 19.79 2.01
CA THR A 306 23.15 19.54 3.37
C THR A 306 22.03 19.09 4.28
N LEU A 307 22.40 18.35 5.33
CA LEU A 307 21.54 17.91 6.44
C LEU A 307 22.06 18.62 7.71
N PRO A 308 21.59 19.84 7.99
CA PRO A 308 22.15 20.68 9.03
C PRO A 308 21.60 20.37 10.43
N GLN A 309 20.45 19.71 10.56
CA GLN A 309 19.83 19.45 11.87
C GLN A 309 20.08 18.02 12.33
N ALA A 310 20.33 17.85 13.63
CA ALA A 310 20.33 16.55 14.30
C ALA A 310 18.93 16.31 14.88
N GLY A 311 18.13 15.52 14.17
CA GLY A 311 16.75 15.15 14.53
C GLY A 311 16.68 13.96 15.48
N GLU A 312 15.49 13.34 15.59
CA GLU A 312 15.26 12.24 16.54
C GLU A 312 16.02 10.95 16.17
N SER A 313 16.23 10.68 14.88
CA SER A 313 16.83 9.44 14.37
C SER A 313 18.10 9.65 13.54
N GLY A 314 18.63 10.87 13.45
CA GLY A 314 19.85 11.15 12.68
C GLY A 314 19.94 12.58 12.18
N PHE A 315 20.76 12.81 11.15
CA PHE A 315 20.83 14.11 10.48
C PHE A 315 19.74 14.25 9.43
N GLU A 316 19.05 15.38 9.43
CA GLU A 316 17.91 15.65 8.54
C GLU A 316 17.99 17.02 7.87
N ALA A 317 17.33 17.12 6.72
CA ALA A 317 17.05 18.39 6.08
C ALA A 317 15.97 19.14 6.87
N VAL A 318 16.03 20.46 6.84
CA VAL A 318 15.07 21.33 7.52
C VAL A 318 14.12 21.96 6.52
N THR A 319 13.05 22.59 7.01
CA THR A 319 12.10 23.31 6.16
C THR A 319 12.83 24.31 5.25
N PRO A 320 12.67 24.22 3.92
CA PRO A 320 13.37 25.08 2.98
C PRO A 320 13.16 26.57 3.26
N GLN A 321 14.21 27.36 3.13
CA GLN A 321 14.15 28.82 3.28
C GLN A 321 14.71 29.49 2.03
N ALA A 322 13.92 30.36 1.41
CA ALA A 322 14.37 31.10 0.24
C ALA A 322 15.53 32.04 0.62
N GLY A 323 16.62 31.96 -0.13
CA GLY A 323 17.76 32.85 0.04
C GLY A 323 18.60 32.96 -1.22
N SER A 324 19.91 33.12 -1.02
CA SER A 324 20.91 33.12 -2.09
C SER A 324 22.14 32.38 -1.59
N PRO A 325 22.90 31.68 -2.46
CA PRO A 325 24.14 31.04 -2.07
C PRO A 325 25.01 32.04 -1.32
N GLY A 326 25.37 31.70 -0.08
CA GLY A 326 26.09 32.63 0.79
C GLY A 326 27.38 33.10 0.12
N ALA A 327 27.58 34.41 0.04
CA ALA A 327 28.94 34.93 -0.11
C ALA A 327 29.77 34.36 1.06
N LEU A 328 30.97 33.85 0.79
CA LEU A 328 31.93 33.43 1.80
C LEU A 328 31.84 34.38 3.01
N VAL A 329 31.52 33.84 4.19
CA VAL A 329 31.28 34.64 5.40
C VAL A 329 32.49 35.53 5.69
N GLU A 330 32.22 36.74 6.17
CA GLU A 330 33.24 37.71 6.58
C GLU A 330 34.35 37.02 7.38
N GLY A 331 35.58 37.05 6.85
CA GLY A 331 36.74 36.43 7.50
C GLY A 331 37.31 35.21 6.78
N ALA A 332 36.52 34.52 5.92
CA ALA A 332 37.03 33.44 5.09
C ALA A 332 38.14 33.94 4.16
N ALA A 333 39.34 33.33 4.24
CA ALA A 333 40.43 33.62 3.30
C ALA A 333 39.90 33.59 1.86
N SER A 334 40.08 34.67 1.11
CA SER A 334 39.56 34.80 -0.26
C SER A 334 40.21 33.76 -1.17
N VAL A 335 39.54 32.62 -1.36
CA VAL A 335 39.92 31.64 -2.38
C VAL A 335 39.31 32.09 -3.70
N GLU A 336 40.11 32.09 -4.77
CA GLU A 336 39.65 32.46 -6.10
C GLU A 336 38.55 31.48 -6.55
N ALA A 337 37.37 32.02 -6.84
CA ALA A 337 36.23 31.24 -7.29
C ALA A 337 36.48 30.72 -8.71
N THR A 338 36.19 29.43 -8.93
CA THR A 338 36.22 28.82 -10.26
C THR A 338 34.79 28.68 -10.80
N GLN A 339 34.62 28.84 -12.10
CA GLN A 339 33.35 28.60 -12.76
C GLN A 339 33.24 27.11 -13.12
N MET A 340 32.09 26.52 -12.83
CA MET A 340 31.73 25.15 -13.16
C MET A 340 30.56 25.17 -14.15
N THR A 341 30.72 24.48 -15.27
CA THR A 341 29.63 24.25 -16.24
C THR A 341 29.16 22.81 -16.05
N VAL A 342 27.86 22.62 -15.85
CA VAL A 342 27.25 21.32 -15.59
C VAL A 342 26.24 21.02 -16.69
N ARG A 343 26.24 19.77 -17.16
CA ARG A 343 25.27 19.23 -18.08
C ARG A 343 24.68 17.95 -17.51
N MET A 344 23.38 18.00 -17.24
CA MET A 344 22.62 16.89 -16.69
C MET A 344 22.43 15.77 -17.72
N GLY A 345 22.45 14.53 -17.25
CA GLY A 345 22.11 13.33 -18.02
C GLY A 345 20.60 13.14 -18.16
N ALA A 346 20.16 11.92 -18.44
CA ALA A 346 18.75 11.54 -18.43
C ALA A 346 18.32 11.17 -17.00
N VAL A 347 18.31 12.18 -16.12
CA VAL A 347 18.01 12.05 -14.70
C VAL A 347 16.99 13.11 -14.32
N GLN A 348 15.97 12.73 -13.55
CA GLN A 348 15.04 13.69 -12.97
C GLN A 348 15.55 14.15 -11.60
N ALA A 349 15.67 15.45 -11.36
CA ALA A 349 16.26 15.95 -10.12
C ALA A 349 15.41 17.05 -9.45
N GLU A 350 15.24 16.95 -8.12
CA GLU A 350 14.67 18.02 -7.29
C GLU A 350 15.69 19.12 -6.97
N SER A 351 16.97 18.75 -7.00
CA SER A 351 18.09 19.65 -6.76
C SER A 351 19.20 19.47 -7.79
N LEU A 352 19.88 20.56 -8.08
CA LEU A 352 20.98 20.57 -9.04
C LEU A 352 22.34 20.46 -8.34
N PRO A 353 23.30 19.68 -8.89
CA PRO A 353 24.67 19.66 -8.43
C PRO A 353 25.33 21.05 -8.43
N MET A 354 25.86 21.46 -7.29
CA MET A 354 26.53 22.73 -7.10
C MET A 354 28.00 22.51 -6.74
N PRO A 355 28.87 23.52 -6.96
CA PRO A 355 30.24 23.48 -6.45
C PRO A 355 30.26 23.18 -4.95
N GLU A 356 31.32 22.51 -4.46
CA GLU A 356 31.50 22.18 -3.04
C GLU A 356 31.14 23.35 -2.11
N ARG A 357 31.60 24.56 -2.43
CA ARG A 357 31.22 25.80 -1.75
C ARG A 357 30.62 26.77 -2.77
N ALA A 358 29.30 26.73 -2.91
CA ALA A 358 28.57 27.53 -3.88
C ALA A 358 28.63 29.04 -3.54
N LEU A 359 28.91 29.86 -4.55
CA LEU A 359 28.91 31.33 -4.47
C LEU A 359 27.85 31.98 -5.36
N GLY A 360 27.32 31.24 -6.32
CA GLY A 360 26.34 31.75 -7.28
C GLY A 360 26.12 30.77 -8.42
N ALA A 361 25.00 30.94 -9.14
CA ALA A 361 24.74 30.18 -10.35
C ALA A 361 23.86 30.98 -11.33
N ARG A 362 23.99 30.64 -12.61
CA ARG A 362 23.07 31.05 -13.68
C ARG A 362 22.27 29.82 -14.08
N VAL A 363 20.99 29.84 -13.68
CA VAL A 363 20.09 28.69 -13.66
C VAL A 363 18.81 29.01 -14.44
N PRO A 364 18.06 27.99 -14.90
CA PRO A 364 16.78 28.22 -15.59
C PRO A 364 15.74 28.91 -14.69
N GLU A 365 14.76 29.56 -15.33
CA GLU A 365 13.59 30.08 -14.62
C GLU A 365 12.86 28.95 -13.89
N GLY A 366 12.38 29.21 -12.67
CA GLY A 366 11.76 28.20 -11.79
C GLY A 366 12.74 27.52 -10.82
N SER A 367 14.05 27.81 -10.90
CA SER A 367 15.00 27.43 -9.86
C SER A 367 14.98 28.39 -8.67
N SER A 368 15.13 27.88 -7.45
CA SER A 368 15.27 28.70 -6.24
C SER A 368 16.35 28.16 -5.31
N TRP A 369 17.02 29.05 -4.57
CA TRP A 369 18.01 28.64 -3.59
C TRP A 369 17.35 28.39 -2.23
N ASP A 370 17.59 27.20 -1.69
CA ASP A 370 17.25 26.79 -0.34
C ASP A 370 18.45 27.05 0.58
N ASP A 371 18.40 28.16 1.29
CA ASP A 371 19.47 28.62 2.19
C ASP A 371 19.63 27.71 3.40
N ALA A 372 18.51 27.15 3.89
CA ALA A 372 18.53 26.32 5.08
C ALA A 372 19.25 24.99 4.84
N ASN A 373 19.11 24.42 3.63
CA ASN A 373 19.75 23.14 3.27
C ASN A 373 20.92 23.29 2.28
N ASP A 374 21.33 24.51 1.92
CA ASP A 374 22.44 24.78 0.99
C ASP A 374 22.26 24.02 -0.34
N ALA A 375 21.06 24.13 -0.92
CA ALA A 375 20.61 23.36 -2.07
C ALA A 375 19.99 24.25 -3.15
N LEU A 376 20.31 23.97 -4.42
CA LEU A 376 19.64 24.61 -5.56
C LEU A 376 18.43 23.77 -5.94
N ARG A 377 17.22 24.26 -5.61
CA ARG A 377 15.94 23.57 -5.83
C ARG A 377 15.34 23.87 -7.19
N LEU A 378 14.69 22.88 -7.78
CA LEU A 378 13.94 23.00 -9.03
C LEU A 378 12.43 22.89 -8.77
N SER A 379 11.64 23.60 -9.57
CA SER A 379 10.20 23.35 -9.65
C SER A 379 9.92 22.07 -10.44
N ALA A 380 8.84 21.36 -10.08
CA ALA A 380 8.53 20.03 -10.61
C ALA A 380 8.23 20.00 -12.13
N ASP A 381 7.97 21.16 -12.73
CA ASP A 381 7.71 21.34 -14.16
C ASP A 381 8.99 21.46 -15.01
N ILE A 382 10.18 21.54 -14.39
CA ILE A 382 11.44 21.65 -15.11
C ILE A 382 11.93 20.26 -15.53
N ASP A 383 12.02 20.04 -16.84
CA ASP A 383 12.75 18.91 -17.39
C ASP A 383 14.25 19.10 -17.19
N THR A 384 14.86 18.13 -16.50
CA THR A 384 16.28 18.12 -16.17
C THR A 384 17.10 17.35 -17.20
N GLN A 385 16.45 16.64 -18.14
CA GLN A 385 17.15 15.87 -19.15
C GLN A 385 17.95 16.78 -20.10
N GLY A 386 19.27 16.65 -20.07
CA GLY A 386 20.15 17.47 -20.91
C GLY A 386 20.22 18.94 -20.50
N LEU A 387 19.70 19.30 -19.31
CA LEU A 387 19.78 20.65 -18.78
C LEU A 387 21.24 21.08 -18.59
N GLU A 388 21.59 22.26 -19.11
CA GLU A 388 22.92 22.84 -18.97
C GLU A 388 22.85 24.16 -18.19
N TYR A 389 23.73 24.32 -17.21
CA TYR A 389 23.80 25.52 -16.38
C TYR A 389 25.24 25.79 -15.92
N THR A 390 25.48 27.01 -15.42
CA THR A 390 26.79 27.39 -14.88
C THR A 390 26.67 27.80 -13.43
N ALA A 391 27.59 27.33 -12.60
CA ALA A 391 27.73 27.72 -11.21
C ALA A 391 29.13 28.24 -10.93
N SER A 392 29.30 28.98 -9.84
CA SER A 392 30.59 29.47 -9.35
C SER A 392 30.77 29.08 -7.90
N GLY A 393 31.98 28.68 -7.53
CA GLY A 393 32.28 28.28 -6.16
C GLY A 393 33.76 28.02 -5.92
N THR A 394 34.07 27.54 -4.73
CA THR A 394 35.43 27.23 -4.29
C THR A 394 35.53 25.79 -3.77
N ARG A 395 36.77 25.29 -3.66
CA ARG A 395 37.09 24.02 -2.99
C ARG A 395 37.46 24.29 -1.54
N SER A 396 37.24 23.33 -0.65
CA SER A 396 37.81 23.44 0.70
C SER A 396 39.34 23.40 0.65
N PRO A 397 40.03 24.23 1.45
CA PRO A 397 41.47 24.06 1.65
C PRO A 397 41.76 22.71 2.32
N PRO A 398 42.92 22.07 2.05
CA PRO A 398 43.31 20.85 2.73
C PRO A 398 43.36 21.04 4.25
N LEU A 399 42.74 20.14 5.02
CA LEU A 399 42.67 20.24 6.49
C LEU A 399 44.03 20.43 7.16
N VAL A 400 45.07 19.74 6.66
CA VAL A 400 46.44 19.78 7.21
C VAL A 400 47.12 21.12 6.93
N ALA A 401 46.68 21.85 5.92
CA ALA A 401 47.22 23.16 5.55
C ALA A 401 46.52 24.31 6.28
N LEU A 402 45.48 24.04 7.07
CA LEU A 402 44.75 25.07 7.80
C LEU A 402 45.56 25.62 8.97
N PRO A 403 45.75 26.96 9.06
CA PRO A 403 46.20 27.62 10.28
C PRO A 403 45.30 27.31 11.47
N ALA A 404 45.84 27.53 12.68
CA ALA A 404 45.05 27.44 13.90
C ALA A 404 43.99 28.57 13.92
N ALA A 405 42.73 28.22 13.66
CA ALA A 405 41.58 29.12 13.77
C ALA A 405 41.21 29.28 15.25
N GLY A 406 41.07 30.52 15.71
CA GLY A 406 40.93 30.84 17.13
C GLY A 406 39.57 30.45 17.74
N ALA A 407 38.50 30.49 16.95
CA ALA A 407 37.14 30.20 17.40
C ALA A 407 36.29 29.53 16.31
N SER A 408 35.23 28.88 16.76
CA SER A 408 34.09 28.50 15.94
C SER A 408 32.84 28.96 16.69
N SER A 409 32.33 30.13 16.32
CA SER A 409 31.24 30.82 17.01
C SER A 409 30.00 30.91 16.13
N GLY A 410 28.83 31.03 16.76
CA GLY A 410 27.54 30.89 16.07
C GLY A 410 27.22 29.45 15.68
N HIS A 411 26.24 29.29 14.78
CA HIS A 411 25.73 28.00 14.30
C HIS A 411 25.33 27.05 15.45
N ASP A 412 24.60 27.58 16.43
CA ASP A 412 24.20 26.83 17.62
C ASP A 412 23.31 25.62 17.26
N ALA A 413 22.47 25.74 16.22
CA ALA A 413 21.65 24.64 15.73
C ALA A 413 22.51 23.50 15.14
N GLU A 414 23.56 23.85 14.41
CA GLU A 414 24.53 22.92 13.81
C GLU A 414 25.58 22.45 14.82
N ARG A 415 25.54 22.93 16.06
CA ARG A 415 26.32 22.42 17.19
C ARG A 415 25.50 21.53 18.12
N ALA A 416 24.18 21.68 18.12
CA ALA A 416 23.29 20.94 19.01
C ALA A 416 23.21 19.45 18.65
N LEU A 417 23.11 18.61 19.68
CA LEU A 417 22.81 17.18 19.57
C LEU A 417 21.65 16.83 20.51
N PRO A 418 20.76 15.90 20.10
CA PRO A 418 19.69 15.39 20.97
C PRO A 418 20.26 14.53 22.11
N GLU A 419 19.45 14.30 23.15
CA GLU A 419 19.82 13.44 24.29
C GLU A 419 20.13 11.99 23.84
N ALA A 420 19.45 11.52 22.80
CA ALA A 420 19.71 10.21 22.19
C ALA A 420 21.15 10.06 21.66
N ALA A 421 21.84 11.16 21.33
CA ALA A 421 23.22 11.16 20.83
C ALA A 421 24.27 11.43 21.93
N ALA A 422 23.89 11.39 23.22
CA ALA A 422 24.76 11.81 24.32
C ALA A 422 26.06 10.99 24.43
N ALA A 423 26.04 9.69 24.12
CA ALA A 423 27.27 8.88 24.18
C ALA A 423 28.25 9.26 23.07
N ILE A 424 27.76 9.56 21.86
CA ILE A 424 28.57 10.08 20.75
C ILE A 424 29.14 11.46 21.10
N ALA A 425 28.32 12.33 21.70
CA ALA A 425 28.76 13.64 22.16
C ALA A 425 29.91 13.53 23.18
N ALA A 426 29.79 12.64 24.17
CA ALA A 426 30.82 12.37 25.15
C ALA A 426 32.11 11.82 24.50
N ARG A 427 31.98 10.95 23.48
CA ARG A 427 33.13 10.44 22.72
C ARG A 427 33.83 11.55 21.94
N GLY A 428 33.09 12.47 21.33
CA GLY A 428 33.65 13.65 20.66
C GLY A 428 34.40 14.57 21.63
N ALA A 429 33.80 14.85 22.79
CA ALA A 429 34.43 15.66 23.84
C ALA A 429 35.73 15.03 24.38
N ALA A 430 35.81 13.69 24.46
CA ALA A 430 37.00 12.98 24.93
C ALA A 430 38.19 13.03 23.93
N LEU A 431 37.96 13.46 22.69
CA LEU A 431 39.02 13.61 21.68
C LEU A 431 39.76 14.96 21.77
N VAL A 432 39.24 15.90 22.57
CA VAL A 432 39.71 17.29 22.56
C VAL A 432 39.98 17.84 23.96
N ASP A 433 40.90 18.80 24.05
CA ASP A 433 41.19 19.54 25.28
C ASP A 433 40.71 21.00 25.17
N ASP A 434 40.43 21.64 26.31
CA ASP A 434 39.97 23.05 26.36
C ASP A 434 40.92 24.04 25.67
N GLY A 435 42.22 23.75 25.68
CA GLY A 435 43.25 24.58 25.05
C GLY A 435 43.37 24.41 23.52
N MET A 436 42.64 23.48 22.92
CA MET A 436 42.70 23.24 21.47
C MET A 436 41.90 24.29 20.69
N SER A 437 42.54 24.81 19.64
CA SER A 437 41.90 25.65 18.63
C SER A 437 40.82 24.88 17.86
N ALA A 438 39.91 25.59 17.16
CA ALA A 438 38.85 24.93 16.40
C ALA A 438 39.42 24.00 15.31
N THR A 439 40.48 24.43 14.62
CA THR A 439 41.21 23.59 13.65
C THR A 439 41.80 22.34 14.31
N GLN A 440 42.39 22.46 15.50
CA GLN A 440 42.96 21.32 16.22
C GLN A 440 41.89 20.30 16.62
N ARG A 441 40.71 20.77 17.03
CA ARG A 441 39.55 19.91 17.35
C ARG A 441 39.08 19.14 16.12
N VAL A 442 38.98 19.80 14.96
CA VAL A 442 38.65 19.15 13.68
C VAL A 442 39.68 18.08 13.32
N LEU A 443 40.97 18.40 13.41
CA LEU A 443 42.06 17.45 13.12
C LEU A 443 42.08 16.26 14.08
N ALA A 444 41.73 16.45 15.36
CA ALA A 444 41.63 15.38 16.33
C ALA A 444 40.51 14.39 15.98
N VAL A 445 39.31 14.89 15.64
CA VAL A 445 38.19 14.05 15.19
C VAL A 445 38.53 13.34 13.88
N HIS A 446 39.05 14.06 12.89
CA HIS A 446 39.49 13.48 11.62
C HIS A 446 40.53 12.37 11.83
N GLY A 447 41.56 12.62 12.65
CA GLY A 447 42.60 11.64 12.96
C GLY A 447 42.07 10.39 13.66
N ALA A 448 41.10 10.53 14.57
CA ALA A 448 40.46 9.41 15.23
C ALA A 448 39.70 8.52 14.22
N MET A 449 38.97 9.14 13.29
CA MET A 449 38.14 8.49 12.26
C MET A 449 38.93 7.93 11.07
N THR A 450 40.21 8.30 10.91
CA THR A 450 41.07 7.86 9.79
C THR A 450 42.24 6.99 10.24
N SER A 451 42.25 6.56 11.51
CA SER A 451 43.23 5.58 12.00
C SER A 451 43.13 4.24 11.24
N GLY A 452 44.18 3.41 11.23
CA GLY A 452 44.20 2.15 10.45
C GLY A 452 43.24 1.04 10.92
N LEU A 453 42.21 1.38 11.71
CA LEU A 453 41.22 0.46 12.28
C LEU A 453 39.85 0.54 11.57
N TRP A 454 39.69 1.44 10.60
CA TRP A 454 38.43 1.71 9.91
C TRP A 454 38.34 0.97 8.57
N ASN A 455 37.20 0.33 8.33
CA ASN A 455 36.93 -0.45 7.13
C ASN A 455 35.74 0.12 6.35
N TYR A 456 35.85 0.19 5.03
CA TYR A 456 34.73 0.54 4.18
C TYR A 456 33.97 -0.72 3.78
N SER A 457 32.64 -0.72 3.94
CA SER A 457 31.76 -1.84 3.61
C SER A 457 30.35 -1.35 3.30
N GLU A 458 29.90 -1.55 2.06
CA GLU A 458 28.52 -1.32 1.61
C GLU A 458 27.58 -2.48 2.00
N GLU A 459 28.13 -3.66 2.28
CA GLU A 459 27.37 -4.87 2.63
C GLU A 459 26.92 -4.93 4.10
N LEU A 460 27.43 -4.04 4.96
CA LEU A 460 27.10 -4.08 6.38
C LEU A 460 25.79 -3.34 6.62
N ASP A 461 24.73 -4.12 6.85
CA ASP A 461 23.42 -3.61 7.25
C ASP A 461 23.41 -3.30 8.76
N LEU A 462 23.50 -2.02 9.12
CA LEU A 462 23.25 -1.53 10.48
C LEU A 462 21.80 -1.06 10.55
N PRO A 463 20.89 -1.80 11.24
CA PRO A 463 19.48 -1.45 11.27
C PRO A 463 19.25 -0.04 11.80
N GLY A 464 18.51 0.79 11.07
CA GLY A 464 18.10 2.13 11.51
C GLY A 464 18.87 3.31 10.92
N PHE A 465 19.76 3.10 9.94
CA PHE A 465 20.46 4.19 9.24
C PHE A 465 20.07 4.27 7.76
N GLY A 466 19.38 5.35 7.38
CA GLY A 466 18.86 5.58 6.03
C GLY A 466 17.44 6.14 6.11
N GLY A 467 17.30 7.44 5.84
CA GLY A 467 16.13 8.30 5.56
C GLY A 467 14.65 7.93 5.78
N SER A 468 14.26 6.70 6.14
CA SER A 468 12.86 6.28 6.24
C SER A 468 12.57 5.21 7.31
N GLY A 469 13.54 4.79 8.12
CA GLY A 469 13.35 3.73 9.13
C GLY A 469 13.09 4.27 10.54
N GLY A 470 11.95 3.90 11.14
CA GLY A 470 11.60 4.16 12.55
C GLY A 470 12.45 3.40 13.60
N GLY A 471 13.73 3.17 13.31
CA GLY A 471 14.74 2.68 14.25
C GLY A 471 15.48 3.84 14.93
N ASP A 472 16.20 3.52 16.00
CA ASP A 472 17.06 4.50 16.69
C ASP A 472 18.37 4.69 15.90
N GLY A 473 18.37 5.60 14.93
CA GLY A 473 19.54 5.82 14.06
C GLY A 473 20.76 6.39 14.81
N TRP A 474 20.58 6.95 16.01
CA TRP A 474 21.71 7.28 16.90
C TRP A 474 22.36 6.02 17.46
N ALA A 475 21.57 5.02 17.87
CA ALA A 475 22.09 3.71 18.27
C ALA A 475 22.81 2.98 17.12
N ALA A 476 22.31 3.10 15.88
CA ALA A 476 23.00 2.57 14.70
C ALA A 476 24.37 3.23 14.50
N LEU A 477 24.44 4.55 14.69
CA LEU A 477 25.69 5.31 14.60
C LEU A 477 26.68 4.97 15.72
N GLU A 478 26.19 4.68 16.93
CA GLU A 478 27.01 4.12 18.02
C GLU A 478 27.57 2.75 17.65
N GLY A 479 26.74 1.85 17.12
CA GLY A 479 27.16 0.54 16.62
C GLY A 479 28.23 0.64 15.52
N PHE A 480 28.10 1.61 14.60
CA PHE A 480 29.15 1.92 13.62
C PHE A 480 30.47 2.34 14.28
N LEU A 481 30.42 3.22 15.29
CA LEU A 481 31.61 3.70 15.99
C LEU A 481 32.31 2.59 16.81
N GLU A 482 31.61 1.51 17.15
CA GLU A 482 32.14 0.30 17.77
C GLU A 482 32.73 -0.68 16.75
N THR A 483 31.95 -0.99 15.70
CA THR A 483 32.33 -1.95 14.65
C THR A 483 33.42 -1.42 13.72
N ARG A 484 33.49 -0.08 13.55
CA ARG A 484 34.40 0.65 12.65
C ARG A 484 34.31 0.18 11.19
N SER A 485 33.15 -0.31 10.78
CA SER A 485 32.89 -0.78 9.43
C SER A 485 31.56 -0.22 8.93
N GLY A 486 31.55 0.37 7.72
CA GLY A 486 30.35 0.98 7.14
C GLY A 486 30.66 1.70 5.83
N TYR A 487 29.68 2.40 5.26
CA TYR A 487 29.83 3.20 4.04
C TYR A 487 29.77 4.72 4.33
N CYS A 488 29.87 5.55 3.30
CA CYS A 488 30.12 6.99 3.42
C CYS A 488 29.15 7.76 4.33
N VAL A 489 27.87 7.37 4.38
CA VAL A 489 26.89 8.05 5.25
C VAL A 489 27.21 7.84 6.73
N HIS A 490 27.61 6.63 7.13
CA HIS A 490 28.01 6.34 8.51
C HIS A 490 29.23 7.18 8.89
N TYR A 491 30.25 7.24 8.02
CA TYR A 491 31.45 8.05 8.23
C TYR A 491 31.11 9.54 8.37
N ALA A 492 30.34 10.09 7.42
CA ALA A 492 29.94 11.49 7.43
C ALA A 492 29.13 11.86 8.68
N SER A 493 28.13 11.06 9.00
CA SER A 493 27.23 11.31 10.14
C SER A 493 27.96 11.16 11.48
N ALA A 494 28.81 10.14 11.62
CA ALA A 494 29.62 9.94 12.83
C ALA A 494 30.62 11.09 13.01
N THR A 495 31.24 11.53 11.91
CA THR A 495 32.18 12.64 11.93
C THR A 495 31.48 13.93 12.32
N ALA A 496 30.32 14.24 11.74
CA ALA A 496 29.52 15.39 12.10
C ALA A 496 29.13 15.35 13.60
N ALA A 497 28.62 14.22 14.09
CA ALA A 497 28.23 14.07 15.49
C ALA A 497 29.41 14.19 16.46
N LEU A 498 30.57 13.59 16.15
CA LEU A 498 31.78 13.73 16.95
C LEU A 498 32.30 15.17 16.97
N LEU A 499 32.22 15.89 15.84
CA LEU A 499 32.57 17.31 15.78
C LEU A 499 31.67 18.16 16.69
N ARG A 500 30.35 17.90 16.69
CA ARG A 500 29.41 18.59 17.60
C ARG A 500 29.75 18.32 19.07
N GLY A 501 30.05 17.07 19.40
CA GLY A 501 30.54 16.68 20.74
C GLY A 501 31.86 17.37 21.13
N ALA A 502 32.74 17.61 20.16
CA ALA A 502 33.98 18.38 20.34
C ALA A 502 33.77 19.90 20.39
N GLY A 503 32.52 20.38 20.30
CA GLY A 503 32.16 21.80 20.35
C GLY A 503 32.32 22.55 19.03
N VAL A 504 32.43 21.84 17.90
CA VAL A 504 32.55 22.40 16.56
C VAL A 504 31.20 22.24 15.82
N PRO A 505 30.54 23.33 15.36
CA PRO A 505 29.38 23.23 14.52
C PRO A 505 29.70 22.45 13.24
N SER A 506 28.83 21.52 12.89
CA SER A 506 29.04 20.63 11.76
C SER A 506 27.72 20.27 11.08
N ARG A 507 27.79 19.86 9.82
CA ARG A 507 26.64 19.37 9.05
C ARG A 507 27.06 18.22 8.15
N VAL A 508 26.10 17.36 7.78
CA VAL A 508 26.33 16.33 6.78
C VAL A 508 26.02 16.91 5.41
N VAL A 509 26.80 16.55 4.40
CA VAL A 509 26.62 16.95 3.02
C VAL A 509 26.37 15.70 2.19
N VAL A 510 25.39 15.78 1.30
CA VAL A 510 25.10 14.76 0.29
C VAL A 510 25.43 15.35 -1.07
N GLY A 511 26.15 14.58 -1.89
CA GLY A 511 26.61 15.03 -3.20
C GLY A 511 27.33 13.93 -3.96
N PHE A 512 28.34 14.31 -4.72
CA PHE A 512 29.13 13.40 -5.53
C PHE A 512 30.62 13.68 -5.41
N LEU A 513 31.42 12.61 -5.37
CA LEU A 513 32.85 12.70 -5.58
C LEU A 513 33.16 13.10 -7.03
N PRO A 514 34.38 13.61 -7.29
CA PRO A 514 34.81 13.83 -8.66
C PRO A 514 34.83 12.49 -9.41
N GLY A 515 33.98 12.37 -10.42
CA GLY A 515 33.91 11.17 -11.25
C GLY A 515 35.07 11.03 -12.23
N SER A 516 34.86 10.20 -13.24
CA SER A 516 35.91 9.86 -14.21
C SER A 516 36.24 11.03 -15.15
N GLU A 517 37.53 11.23 -15.43
CA GLU A 517 37.97 12.23 -16.39
C GLU A 517 37.54 11.84 -17.82
N ILE A 518 36.97 12.80 -18.54
CA ILE A 518 36.54 12.67 -19.94
C ILE A 518 37.11 13.82 -20.78
N SER A 519 36.97 13.73 -22.10
CA SER A 519 37.36 14.83 -22.99
C SER A 519 36.59 16.11 -22.67
N GLY A 520 37.27 17.06 -22.02
CA GLY A 520 36.71 18.38 -21.70
C GLY A 520 36.09 18.51 -20.31
N GLY A 521 36.23 17.52 -19.42
CA GLY A 521 35.70 17.61 -18.05
C GLY A 521 35.67 16.27 -17.32
N TRP A 522 34.64 16.06 -16.50
CA TRP A 522 34.42 14.84 -15.74
C TRP A 522 32.99 14.32 -15.93
N ALA A 523 32.86 13.00 -15.98
CA ALA A 523 31.59 12.30 -15.98
C ALA A 523 31.31 11.74 -14.58
N VAL A 524 30.12 12.04 -14.06
CA VAL A 524 29.66 11.63 -12.74
C VAL A 524 28.47 10.70 -12.90
N SER A 525 28.52 9.59 -12.20
CA SER A 525 27.53 8.52 -12.20
C SER A 525 26.96 8.31 -10.80
N THR A 526 26.02 7.37 -10.66
CA THR A 526 25.45 6.97 -9.38
C THR A 526 26.51 6.38 -8.43
N ASN A 527 27.58 5.78 -8.97
CA ASN A 527 28.69 5.24 -8.17
C ASN A 527 29.52 6.34 -7.48
N GLU A 528 29.48 7.57 -8.00
CA GLU A 528 30.15 8.70 -7.36
C GLU A 528 29.34 9.35 -6.24
N MET A 529 28.11 8.90 -6.01
CA MET A 529 27.28 9.50 -4.97
C MET A 529 27.93 9.28 -3.60
N HIS A 530 28.01 10.35 -2.81
CA HIS A 530 28.86 10.37 -1.63
C HIS A 530 28.34 11.31 -0.57
N ALA A 531 28.70 11.02 0.67
CA ALA A 531 28.40 11.87 1.82
C ALA A 531 29.69 12.22 2.57
N TRP A 532 29.80 13.47 3.03
CA TRP A 532 30.90 13.94 3.85
C TRP A 532 30.40 14.87 4.96
N ALA A 533 31.23 15.15 5.96
CA ALA A 533 30.93 16.16 6.97
C ALA A 533 31.56 17.51 6.60
N GLU A 534 30.95 18.60 7.03
CA GLU A 534 31.56 19.92 7.03
C GLU A 534 31.65 20.47 8.45
N ALA A 535 32.73 21.20 8.74
CA ALA A 535 32.95 21.89 9.99
C ALA A 535 32.95 23.41 9.77
N TRP A 536 32.33 24.16 10.66
CA TRP A 536 32.38 25.62 10.66
C TRP A 536 33.64 26.12 11.37
N LEU A 537 34.44 26.96 10.69
CA LEU A 537 35.58 27.67 11.27
C LEU A 537 35.45 29.16 10.95
N ASP A 538 35.51 30.05 11.93
CA ASP A 538 35.20 31.48 11.74
C ASP A 538 36.08 32.13 10.64
N ASP A 539 37.36 31.74 10.56
CA ASP A 539 38.34 32.27 9.60
C ASP A 539 38.28 31.60 8.19
N PHE A 540 37.47 30.54 8.01
CA PHE A 540 37.45 29.74 6.78
C PHE A 540 36.05 29.40 6.27
N GLY A 541 35.01 29.65 7.06
CA GLY A 541 33.64 29.19 6.82
C GLY A 541 33.49 27.67 6.95
N TRP A 542 32.53 27.10 6.21
CA TRP A 542 32.37 25.66 6.08
C TRP A 542 33.55 25.02 5.35
N VAL A 543 34.16 24.03 6.00
CA VAL A 543 35.31 23.25 5.48
C VAL A 543 34.96 21.77 5.49
N ARG A 544 35.22 21.09 4.38
CA ARG A 544 35.03 19.64 4.25
C ARG A 544 35.95 18.84 5.17
N VAL A 545 35.33 17.89 5.88
CA VAL A 545 35.97 16.88 6.72
C VAL A 545 35.58 15.51 6.19
N GLU A 546 36.44 14.97 5.33
CA GLU A 546 36.29 13.63 4.74
C GLU A 546 36.98 12.59 5.62
N THR A 547 36.26 11.55 6.02
CA THR A 547 36.80 10.48 6.87
C THR A 547 36.60 9.08 6.29
N THR A 548 35.97 8.97 5.12
CA THR A 548 35.70 7.69 4.44
C THR A 548 37.01 7.10 3.89
N PRO A 549 37.38 5.87 4.26
CA PRO A 549 38.58 5.21 3.71
C PRO A 549 38.50 5.07 2.19
N GLY A 550 39.58 5.45 1.48
CA GLY A 550 39.70 5.22 0.04
C GLY A 550 38.87 6.15 -0.86
N ALA A 551 38.09 7.08 -0.31
CA ALA A 551 37.50 8.17 -1.08
C ALA A 551 38.63 9.07 -1.60
N GLY A 552 39.00 8.91 -2.88
CA GLY A 552 40.10 9.63 -3.53
C GLY A 552 39.97 11.14 -3.34
N THR A 553 40.75 11.69 -2.41
CA THR A 553 40.70 13.12 -2.09
C THR A 553 41.42 13.91 -3.16
N GLY A 554 40.69 14.42 -4.14
CA GLY A 554 41.10 15.65 -4.83
C GLY A 554 41.29 16.75 -3.78
N ALA A 555 42.53 16.92 -3.31
CA ALA A 555 43.00 17.88 -2.31
C ALA A 555 42.29 17.88 -0.94
N ALA A 556 42.47 16.83 -0.12
CA ALA A 556 42.35 16.88 1.36
C ALA A 556 42.93 15.65 2.08
N SER A 557 44.03 15.06 1.60
CA SER A 557 44.78 14.03 2.32
C SER A 557 46.27 14.41 2.37
N PRO A 558 47.00 14.16 3.48
CA PRO A 558 48.37 14.65 3.65
C PRO A 558 49.41 14.10 2.65
N THR A 559 49.06 13.11 1.81
CA THR A 559 50.04 12.39 0.98
C THR A 559 49.84 12.47 -0.54
N GLY A 560 48.82 13.17 -1.06
CA GLY A 560 48.83 13.63 -2.45
C GLY A 560 48.93 12.57 -3.57
N ASP A 561 48.55 11.31 -3.34
CA ASP A 561 48.53 10.28 -4.38
C ASP A 561 47.08 9.90 -4.77
N VAL A 562 46.80 9.91 -6.08
CA VAL A 562 45.53 9.51 -6.69
C VAL A 562 45.60 8.02 -7.05
N PRO A 563 44.78 7.12 -6.49
CA PRO A 563 44.61 5.78 -7.04
C PRO A 563 43.47 5.79 -8.06
N THR A 564 43.81 5.57 -9.32
CA THR A 564 42.86 5.15 -10.36
C THR A 564 42.38 3.73 -10.02
N ARG A 565 41.08 3.53 -9.75
CA ARG A 565 40.51 2.17 -9.76
C ARG A 565 40.51 1.68 -11.21
N SER A 566 41.48 0.85 -11.59
CA SER A 566 41.41 0.01 -12.79
C SER A 566 40.86 -1.35 -12.38
N PRO A 567 39.87 -1.92 -13.09
CA PRO A 567 39.40 -3.27 -12.80
C PRO A 567 40.43 -4.30 -13.28
N GLU A 568 41.03 -5.04 -12.34
CA GLU A 568 41.84 -6.21 -12.62
C GLU A 568 40.90 -7.38 -13.04
N PRO A 569 41.09 -8.04 -14.18
CA PRO A 569 40.24 -9.14 -14.62
C PRO A 569 40.54 -10.42 -13.84
N GLN A 570 39.53 -11.00 -13.20
CA GLN A 570 39.63 -12.36 -12.62
C GLN A 570 39.70 -13.43 -13.73
N PRO A 571 40.58 -14.44 -13.61
CA PRO A 571 40.69 -15.50 -14.59
C PRO A 571 39.56 -16.54 -14.44
N THR A 572 38.99 -16.94 -15.57
CA THR A 572 38.08 -18.06 -15.75
C THR A 572 38.73 -19.38 -15.32
N GLU A 573 38.09 -20.14 -14.42
CA GLU A 573 38.39 -21.57 -14.22
C GLU A 573 37.21 -22.46 -14.64
N THR A 574 37.59 -23.56 -15.27
CA THR A 574 36.85 -24.54 -16.05
C THR A 574 36.21 -25.64 -15.18
N GLU A 575 35.13 -26.25 -15.69
CA GLU A 575 34.26 -27.27 -15.09
C GLU A 575 34.88 -28.65 -14.74
N GLU A 576 34.30 -29.27 -13.69
CA GLU A 576 33.89 -30.71 -13.50
C GLU A 576 34.85 -31.79 -12.88
N PRO A 577 34.37 -32.92 -12.28
CA PRO A 577 33.67 -33.12 -10.97
C PRO A 577 34.18 -34.39 -10.15
N VAL A 578 33.35 -34.93 -9.22
CA VAL A 578 33.38 -36.21 -8.40
C VAL A 578 34.28 -36.31 -7.14
N GLU A 579 33.94 -36.93 -5.98
CA GLU A 579 32.80 -37.70 -5.41
C GLU A 579 33.03 -37.91 -3.87
N SER A 580 31.94 -38.26 -3.18
CA SER A 580 31.63 -38.58 -1.77
C SER A 580 32.66 -39.30 -0.86
N GLU A 581 32.62 -39.02 0.45
CA GLU A 581 32.44 -40.01 1.56
C GLU A 581 32.27 -39.35 2.96
N GLU A 582 31.22 -39.76 3.69
CA GLU A 582 31.03 -39.69 5.17
C GLU A 582 31.24 -41.13 5.71
N PRO A 583 31.53 -41.44 7.02
CA PRO A 583 30.81 -40.92 8.20
C PRO A 583 31.60 -40.76 9.55
N SER A 584 31.07 -39.93 10.47
CA SER A 584 30.99 -40.00 11.97
C SER A 584 32.15 -40.52 12.89
N PRO A 585 32.17 -40.30 14.23
CA PRO A 585 31.33 -39.44 15.10
C PRO A 585 32.07 -38.55 16.15
N SER A 586 31.28 -37.71 16.82
CA SER A 586 31.45 -36.89 18.05
C SER A 586 32.38 -37.43 19.17
N PRO A 587 32.91 -36.57 20.08
CA PRO A 587 32.10 -36.04 21.21
C PRO A 587 32.40 -34.60 21.70
N THR A 588 31.37 -33.93 22.23
CA THR A 588 31.40 -32.94 23.35
C THR A 588 30.78 -33.63 24.58
N PRO A 589 30.58 -33.07 25.81
CA PRO A 589 30.94 -31.77 26.44
C PRO A 589 31.39 -31.87 27.93
N SER A 590 31.72 -30.73 28.58
CA SER A 590 31.67 -30.41 30.04
C SER A 590 32.69 -29.31 30.36
N ALA A 591 32.53 -28.34 31.28
CA ALA A 591 31.56 -27.99 32.32
C ALA A 591 31.97 -26.57 32.85
N THR A 592 31.05 -25.64 33.17
CA THR A 592 30.61 -25.23 34.55
C THR A 592 31.71 -24.45 35.32
N ALA A 593 31.54 -23.30 35.99
CA ALA A 593 30.46 -22.86 36.88
C ALA A 593 30.71 -21.44 37.47
N THR A 594 29.62 -20.83 37.98
CA THR A 594 29.53 -20.11 39.28
C THR A 594 29.70 -18.58 39.36
N ALA A 595 28.59 -17.94 39.78
CA ALA A 595 28.44 -16.58 40.31
C ALA A 595 29.09 -16.39 41.70
N PRO A 596 29.21 -15.15 42.22
CA PRO A 596 28.12 -14.65 43.07
C PRO A 596 27.86 -13.13 42.97
N ALA A 597 26.64 -12.74 43.36
CA ALA A 597 26.20 -11.36 43.56
C ALA A 597 26.66 -10.79 44.92
N PRO A 598 26.61 -9.46 45.09
CA PRO A 598 26.27 -8.87 46.38
C PRO A 598 25.02 -7.99 46.30
N THR A 599 24.30 -8.05 47.43
CA THR A 599 23.08 -7.36 47.81
C THR A 599 23.33 -5.89 48.19
N ALA A 600 22.45 -4.98 47.77
CA ALA A 600 22.21 -3.71 48.48
C ALA A 600 20.74 -3.26 48.34
N SER A 601 20.02 -3.32 49.46
CA SER A 601 18.80 -2.56 49.79
C SER A 601 19.13 -1.05 49.86
N ALA A 602 18.25 -0.04 49.78
CA ALA A 602 16.83 0.16 49.50
C ALA A 602 16.60 1.70 49.40
N THR A 603 15.57 2.16 48.69
CA THR A 603 14.57 3.21 49.11
C THR A 603 13.53 3.40 47.99
N PRO A 604 12.22 3.28 48.26
CA PRO A 604 11.17 3.47 47.25
C PRO A 604 10.70 4.94 47.18
N ALA A 605 10.62 5.47 45.97
CA ALA A 605 9.94 6.73 45.64
C ALA A 605 8.44 6.46 45.32
N PRO A 606 7.56 7.47 45.42
CA PRO A 606 6.13 7.27 45.65
C PRO A 606 5.42 6.65 44.43
N GLN A 607 4.67 5.58 44.67
CA GLN A 607 3.79 5.00 43.66
C GLN A 607 2.59 5.92 43.44
N VAL A 608 2.57 6.57 42.29
CA VAL A 608 1.33 7.08 41.70
C VAL A 608 0.53 5.87 41.26
N GLU A 609 -0.62 5.63 41.88
CA GLU A 609 -1.58 4.61 41.43
C GLU A 609 -2.03 4.93 39.99
N ARG A 610 -1.36 4.31 39.01
CA ARG A 610 -1.94 4.15 37.68
C ARG A 610 -3.02 3.09 37.81
N GLY A 611 -4.27 3.48 37.55
CA GLY A 611 -5.34 2.52 37.28
C GLY A 611 -4.91 1.51 36.20
N PRO A 612 -5.53 0.32 36.14
CA PRO A 612 -5.04 -0.78 35.33
C PRO A 612 -4.87 -0.34 33.87
N ALA A 613 -3.62 -0.16 33.45
CA ALA A 613 -3.25 0.07 32.07
C ALA A 613 -3.46 -1.27 31.35
N ILE A 614 -4.55 -1.38 30.61
CA ILE A 614 -4.78 -2.55 29.76
C ILE A 614 -3.77 -2.45 28.62
N ASP A 615 -2.83 -3.40 28.60
CA ASP A 615 -1.81 -3.49 27.55
C ASP A 615 -2.51 -3.51 26.17
N PRO A 616 -2.19 -2.55 25.27
CA PRO A 616 -2.79 -2.51 23.93
C PRO A 616 -2.50 -3.79 23.12
N ALA A 617 -1.44 -4.54 23.44
CA ALA A 617 -1.17 -5.86 22.85
C ALA A 617 -2.18 -6.92 23.34
N LEU A 618 -2.58 -6.87 24.61
CA LEU A 618 -3.62 -7.75 25.16
C LEU A 618 -4.99 -7.43 24.56
N VAL A 619 -5.32 -6.14 24.37
CA VAL A 619 -6.56 -5.72 23.69
C VAL A 619 -6.56 -6.20 22.25
N ARG A 620 -5.45 -6.02 21.51
CA ARG A 620 -5.30 -6.55 20.14
C ARG A 620 -5.46 -8.07 20.08
N GLY A 621 -4.83 -8.80 21.00
CA GLY A 621 -4.98 -10.27 21.10
C GLY A 621 -6.42 -10.71 21.36
N ILE A 622 -7.13 -10.03 22.25
CA ILE A 622 -8.55 -10.30 22.55
C ILE A 622 -9.43 -10.00 21.33
N LEU A 623 -9.19 -8.88 20.63
CA LEU A 623 -9.95 -8.50 19.43
C LEU A 623 -9.70 -9.48 18.27
N LEU A 624 -8.46 -9.94 18.07
CA LEU A 624 -8.12 -10.95 17.08
C LEU A 624 -8.83 -12.29 17.38
N ALA A 625 -8.79 -12.74 18.65
CA ALA A 625 -9.48 -13.95 19.08
C ALA A 625 -11.00 -13.83 18.88
N LEU A 626 -11.58 -12.65 19.16
CA LEU A 626 -13.00 -12.38 18.95
C LEU A 626 -13.38 -12.35 17.47
N GLY A 627 -12.53 -11.76 16.63
CA GLY A 627 -12.70 -11.71 15.17
C GLY A 627 -12.67 -13.10 14.54
N ILE A 628 -11.69 -13.93 14.91
CA ILE A 628 -11.60 -15.33 14.48
C ILE A 628 -12.82 -16.12 14.97
N ALA A 629 -13.22 -15.95 16.24
CA ALA A 629 -14.41 -16.60 16.78
C ALA A 629 -15.69 -16.19 16.03
N LEU A 630 -15.83 -14.92 15.66
CA LEU A 630 -16.97 -14.42 14.89
C LEU A 630 -16.98 -14.98 13.46
N LEU A 631 -15.83 -15.04 12.79
CA LEU A 631 -15.68 -15.63 11.46
C LEU A 631 -16.07 -17.11 11.46
N LEU A 632 -15.61 -17.86 12.46
CA LEU A 632 -15.97 -19.26 12.65
C LEU A 632 -17.44 -19.45 13.05
N ALA A 633 -18.06 -18.48 13.74
CA ALA A 633 -19.47 -18.51 14.12
C ALA A 633 -20.42 -18.05 13.00
N LEU A 634 -19.92 -17.36 11.97
CA LEU A 634 -20.72 -16.75 10.90
C LEU A 634 -21.64 -17.76 10.18
N PRO A 635 -21.17 -18.96 9.77
CA PRO A 635 -22.05 -19.95 9.12
C PRO A 635 -23.20 -20.41 10.04
N ALA A 636 -22.92 -20.59 11.34
CA ALA A 636 -23.93 -20.96 12.33
C ALA A 636 -24.98 -19.86 12.54
N LEU A 637 -24.53 -18.59 12.59
CA LEU A 637 -25.41 -17.42 12.69
C LEU A 637 -26.30 -17.26 11.45
N VAL A 638 -25.73 -17.40 10.25
CA VAL A 638 -26.49 -17.37 8.98
C VAL A 638 -27.53 -18.50 8.95
N ARG A 639 -27.14 -19.71 9.36
CA ARG A 639 -28.05 -20.87 9.43
C ARG A 639 -29.20 -20.66 10.44
N LEU A 640 -28.92 -20.03 11.57
CA LEU A 640 -29.92 -19.67 12.58
C LEU A 640 -30.90 -18.61 12.06
N ALA A 641 -30.39 -17.58 11.37
CA ALA A 641 -31.20 -16.55 10.74
C ALA A 641 -32.10 -17.12 9.63
N GLN A 642 -31.54 -17.95 8.73
CA GLN A 642 -32.30 -18.64 7.68
C GLN A 642 -33.41 -19.52 8.26
N ARG A 643 -33.12 -20.27 9.34
CA ARG A 643 -34.12 -21.07 10.04
C ARG A 643 -35.28 -20.21 10.56
N ARG A 644 -34.97 -19.12 11.28
CA ARG A 644 -35.98 -18.20 11.81
C ARG A 644 -36.84 -17.60 10.69
N LEU A 645 -36.23 -17.22 9.57
CA LEU A 645 -36.93 -16.70 8.41
C LEU A 645 -37.79 -17.75 7.69
N ARG A 646 -37.34 -19.00 7.62
CA ARG A 646 -38.11 -20.11 7.05
C ARG A 646 -39.34 -20.44 7.90
N LEU A 647 -39.20 -20.60 9.22
CA LEU A 647 -40.31 -20.92 10.11
C LEU A 647 -41.40 -19.83 10.14
N ARG A 648 -41.04 -18.56 9.90
CA ARG A 648 -42.00 -17.46 9.71
C ARG A 648 -42.92 -17.62 8.48
N ARG A 649 -42.60 -18.54 7.56
CA ARG A 649 -43.44 -18.84 6.38
C ARG A 649 -44.44 -19.99 6.64
N GLY A 650 -44.59 -20.42 7.89
CA GLY A 650 -45.53 -21.49 8.28
C GLY A 650 -45.13 -22.85 7.72
N ALA A 651 -46.11 -23.69 7.39
CA ALA A 651 -45.87 -25.08 6.99
C ALA A 651 -44.92 -25.27 5.78
N PRO A 652 -45.00 -24.49 4.67
CA PRO A 652 -44.04 -24.56 3.58
C PRO A 652 -42.59 -24.26 4.00
N GLY A 653 -42.43 -23.33 4.94
CA GLY A 653 -41.13 -22.97 5.50
C GLY A 653 -40.53 -24.04 6.40
N GLY A 654 -41.37 -24.66 7.24
CA GLY A 654 -40.99 -25.82 8.06
C GLY A 654 -40.55 -27.01 7.22
N TRP A 655 -41.20 -27.23 6.08
CA TRP A 655 -40.82 -28.25 5.10
C TRP A 655 -39.41 -28.05 4.53
N HIS A 656 -39.09 -26.85 4.04
CA HIS A 656 -37.75 -26.52 3.56
C HIS A 656 -36.67 -26.62 4.65
N GLU A 657 -37.04 -26.36 5.90
CA GLU A 657 -36.14 -26.50 7.04
C GLU A 657 -35.79 -27.97 7.34
N LEU A 658 -36.74 -28.91 7.20
CA LEU A 658 -36.47 -30.33 7.34
C LEU A 658 -35.56 -30.85 6.22
N ARG A 659 -35.78 -30.40 4.98
CA ARG A 659 -34.92 -30.74 3.84
C ARG A 659 -33.49 -30.23 4.04
N ALA A 660 -33.34 -28.99 4.50
CA ALA A 660 -32.03 -28.41 4.80
C ALA A 660 -31.33 -29.15 5.95
N THR A 661 -32.07 -29.53 7.01
CA THR A 661 -31.53 -30.30 8.13
C THR A 661 -31.02 -31.68 7.68
N LEU A 662 -31.75 -32.38 6.81
CA LEU A 662 -31.30 -33.66 6.28
C LEU A 662 -30.05 -33.52 5.41
N ALA A 663 -29.98 -32.47 4.58
CA ALA A 663 -28.79 -32.14 3.80
C ALA A 663 -27.61 -31.81 4.70
N ASP A 664 -27.84 -31.08 5.80
CA ASP A 664 -26.81 -30.72 6.77
C ASP A 664 -26.22 -31.94 7.49
N LEU A 665 -27.04 -32.97 7.73
CA LEU A 665 -26.63 -34.24 8.34
C LEU A 665 -26.10 -35.27 7.31
N GLY A 666 -25.94 -34.85 6.06
CA GLY A 666 -25.29 -35.59 4.99
C GLY A 666 -26.19 -36.53 4.19
N THR A 667 -27.52 -36.29 4.18
CA THR A 667 -28.46 -36.97 3.27
C THR A 667 -28.99 -35.95 2.26
N ARG A 668 -28.49 -36.01 1.03
CA ARG A 668 -28.96 -35.13 -0.06
C ARG A 668 -30.01 -35.86 -0.87
N LEU A 669 -31.16 -35.23 -1.04
CA LEU A 669 -32.20 -35.69 -1.95
C LEU A 669 -32.16 -34.85 -3.23
N PRO A 670 -32.41 -35.43 -4.41
CA PRO A 670 -32.50 -34.69 -5.66
C PRO A 670 -33.58 -33.61 -5.58
N ALA A 671 -33.48 -32.56 -6.40
CA ALA A 671 -34.46 -31.46 -6.42
C ALA A 671 -35.89 -31.96 -6.70
N SER A 672 -36.03 -32.98 -7.55
CA SER A 672 -37.28 -33.66 -7.91
C SER A 672 -37.89 -34.53 -6.80
N ALA A 673 -37.21 -34.71 -5.66
CA ALA A 673 -37.72 -35.57 -4.59
C ALA A 673 -39.05 -35.04 -4.03
N THR A 674 -40.07 -35.92 -4.05
CA THR A 674 -41.43 -35.64 -3.59
C THR A 674 -41.49 -35.47 -2.07
N PRO A 675 -42.57 -34.86 -1.54
CA PRO A 675 -42.77 -34.79 -0.10
C PRO A 675 -42.84 -36.16 0.60
N GLY A 676 -43.37 -37.18 -0.07
CA GLY A 676 -43.30 -38.55 0.44
C GLY A 676 -41.85 -39.06 0.55
N ALA A 677 -41.00 -38.78 -0.43
CA ALA A 677 -39.61 -39.23 -0.44
C ALA A 677 -38.77 -38.60 0.69
N LEU A 678 -38.99 -37.32 1.01
CA LEU A 678 -38.32 -36.67 2.14
C LEU A 678 -38.83 -37.21 3.49
N GLN A 679 -40.13 -37.47 3.63
CA GLN A 679 -40.67 -38.09 4.85
C GLN A 679 -40.11 -39.51 5.06
N ALA A 680 -40.04 -40.31 4.00
CA ALA A 680 -39.46 -41.65 4.06
C ALA A 680 -37.97 -41.61 4.45
N ALA A 681 -37.21 -40.64 3.93
CA ALA A 681 -35.81 -40.43 4.31
C ALA A 681 -35.63 -40.01 5.77
N ILE A 682 -36.58 -39.25 6.33
CA ILE A 682 -36.61 -38.91 7.76
C ILE A 682 -36.95 -40.16 8.58
N ALA A 683 -37.99 -40.90 8.20
CA ALA A 683 -38.45 -42.10 8.91
C ALA A 683 -37.38 -43.20 8.95
N ALA A 684 -36.62 -43.37 7.88
CA ALA A 684 -35.51 -44.33 7.81
C ALA A 684 -34.37 -44.01 8.79
N ARG A 685 -34.16 -42.73 9.14
CA ARG A 685 -33.07 -42.27 10.02
C ARG A 685 -33.51 -41.96 11.45
N ALA A 686 -34.77 -41.58 11.63
CA ALA A 686 -35.35 -41.22 12.92
C ALA A 686 -36.81 -41.71 12.97
N PRO A 687 -37.04 -43.02 13.23
CA PRO A 687 -38.37 -43.61 13.27
C PRO A 687 -39.32 -42.90 14.25
N ASP A 688 -38.82 -42.52 15.42
CA ASP A 688 -39.58 -41.82 16.46
C ASP A 688 -40.09 -40.44 16.03
N ALA A 689 -39.49 -39.86 14.99
CA ALA A 689 -39.88 -38.57 14.42
C ALA A 689 -40.75 -38.69 13.16
N ALA A 690 -41.04 -39.91 12.69
CA ALA A 690 -41.77 -40.14 11.44
C ALA A 690 -43.18 -39.52 11.44
N ALA A 691 -43.89 -39.62 12.57
CA ALA A 691 -45.22 -39.03 12.74
C ALA A 691 -45.20 -37.50 12.76
N ALA A 692 -44.18 -36.89 13.38
CA ALA A 692 -44.00 -35.44 13.37
C ALA A 692 -43.60 -34.92 11.97
N ALA A 693 -42.73 -35.65 11.27
CA ALA A 693 -42.37 -35.33 9.88
C ALA A 693 -43.58 -35.44 8.93
N ASP A 694 -44.46 -36.42 9.15
CA ASP A 694 -45.68 -36.58 8.36
C ASP A 694 -46.70 -35.46 8.59
N ARG A 695 -46.84 -34.96 9.84
CA ARG A 695 -47.65 -33.75 10.13
C ARG A 695 -47.13 -32.51 9.40
N VAL A 696 -45.81 -32.30 9.39
CA VAL A 696 -45.20 -31.18 8.64
C VAL A 696 -45.41 -31.35 7.14
N ARG A 697 -45.27 -32.57 6.61
CA ARG A 697 -45.53 -32.90 5.19
C ARG A 697 -46.98 -32.58 4.81
N LEU A 698 -47.96 -33.11 5.55
CA LEU A 698 -49.38 -32.90 5.29
C LEU A 698 -49.77 -31.41 5.40
N ALA A 699 -49.21 -30.69 6.37
CA ALA A 699 -49.45 -29.25 6.50
C ALA A 699 -48.86 -28.46 5.33
N ALA A 700 -47.68 -28.84 4.84
CA ALA A 700 -47.05 -28.20 3.68
C ALA A 700 -47.80 -28.51 2.37
N GLU A 701 -48.24 -29.75 2.16
CA GLU A 701 -49.05 -30.16 1.01
C GLU A 701 -50.40 -29.41 0.98
N ARG A 702 -51.11 -29.33 2.12
CA ARG A 702 -52.35 -28.53 2.21
C ARG A 702 -52.12 -27.05 1.93
N ALA A 703 -50.97 -26.50 2.31
CA ALA A 703 -50.60 -25.12 2.01
C ALA A 703 -50.21 -24.88 0.53
N VAL A 704 -50.05 -25.93 -0.28
CA VAL A 704 -49.84 -25.82 -1.73
C VAL A 704 -51.17 -25.88 -2.48
N PHE A 705 -52.09 -26.77 -2.06
CA PHE A 705 -53.37 -26.99 -2.75
C PHE A 705 -54.53 -26.13 -2.22
N ASP A 706 -54.41 -25.50 -1.05
CA ASP A 706 -55.43 -24.66 -0.42
C ASP A 706 -54.81 -23.50 0.42
N ALA A 707 -55.65 -22.71 1.10
CA ALA A 707 -55.27 -21.75 2.14
C ALA A 707 -54.82 -22.46 3.45
N GLY A 708 -53.94 -23.46 3.34
CA GLY A 708 -53.37 -24.17 4.48
C GLY A 708 -52.62 -23.26 5.47
N PRO A 709 -52.20 -23.79 6.63
CA PRO A 709 -51.69 -22.99 7.73
C PRO A 709 -50.33 -22.36 7.41
N ARG A 710 -50.37 -21.08 7.02
CA ARG A 710 -49.20 -20.22 6.78
C ARG A 710 -48.82 -19.38 8.00
N GLU A 711 -49.53 -19.56 9.10
CA GLU A 711 -49.25 -18.88 10.35
C GLU A 711 -47.91 -19.35 10.95
N PRO A 712 -47.05 -18.43 11.43
CA PRO A 712 -45.84 -18.78 12.15
C PRO A 712 -46.16 -19.61 13.39
N GLY A 713 -45.35 -20.65 13.69
CA GLY A 713 -45.50 -21.44 14.91
C GLY A 713 -46.28 -22.75 14.76
N VAL A 714 -47.11 -22.90 13.71
CA VAL A 714 -48.00 -24.07 13.55
C VAL A 714 -47.24 -25.41 13.45
N VAL A 715 -46.05 -25.40 12.85
CA VAL A 715 -45.22 -26.59 12.64
C VAL A 715 -43.89 -26.55 13.41
N ASP A 716 -43.66 -25.52 14.23
CA ASP A 716 -42.35 -25.24 14.81
C ASP A 716 -41.91 -26.31 15.83
N ASP A 717 -42.87 -26.82 16.60
CA ASP A 717 -42.61 -27.88 17.60
C ASP A 717 -42.34 -29.23 16.92
N ASP A 718 -43.08 -29.55 15.87
CA ASP A 718 -42.85 -30.75 15.06
C ASP A 718 -41.50 -30.69 14.34
N VAL A 719 -41.16 -29.55 13.72
CA VAL A 719 -39.84 -29.33 13.10
C VAL A 719 -38.72 -29.42 14.16
N ARG A 720 -38.91 -28.88 15.37
CA ARG A 720 -37.93 -28.96 16.46
C ARG A 720 -37.79 -30.39 16.98
N SER A 721 -38.86 -31.16 17.01
CA SER A 721 -38.85 -32.57 17.39
C SER A 721 -38.06 -33.39 16.38
N VAL A 722 -38.42 -33.31 15.09
CA VAL A 722 -37.75 -34.03 14.00
C VAL A 722 -36.26 -33.72 13.94
N ARG A 723 -35.88 -32.44 14.08
CA ARG A 723 -34.48 -32.03 14.11
C ARG A 723 -33.69 -32.64 15.28
N ARG A 724 -34.29 -32.71 16.47
CA ARG A 724 -33.62 -33.30 17.65
C ARG A 724 -33.40 -34.78 17.45
N SER A 725 -34.40 -35.50 16.94
CA SER A 725 -34.28 -36.94 16.67
C SER A 725 -33.27 -37.23 15.55
N LEU A 726 -33.26 -36.45 14.46
CA LEU A 726 -32.27 -36.59 13.39
C LEU A 726 -30.84 -36.29 13.86
N ALA A 727 -30.67 -35.30 14.74
CA ALA A 727 -29.37 -35.00 15.34
C ALA A 727 -28.93 -36.12 16.30
N ALA A 728 -29.83 -36.66 17.12
CA ALA A 728 -29.54 -37.78 18.02
C ALA A 728 -29.15 -39.05 17.26
N ALA A 729 -29.77 -39.30 16.11
CA ALA A 729 -29.45 -40.42 15.23
C ALA A 729 -28.18 -40.23 14.37
N SER A 730 -27.49 -39.09 14.50
CA SER A 730 -26.30 -38.77 13.70
C SER A 730 -25.02 -38.78 14.56
N PRO A 731 -23.86 -39.23 14.02
CA PRO A 731 -22.61 -39.27 14.78
C PRO A 731 -22.14 -37.87 15.18
N PRO A 732 -21.37 -37.74 16.28
CA PRO A 732 -20.99 -36.44 16.86
C PRO A 732 -20.22 -35.54 15.90
N TRP A 733 -19.37 -36.09 15.04
CA TRP A 733 -18.62 -35.33 14.04
C TRP A 733 -19.53 -34.71 12.96
N ARG A 734 -20.60 -35.40 12.54
CA ARG A 734 -21.57 -34.84 11.56
C ARG A 734 -22.41 -33.73 12.18
N ARG A 735 -22.71 -33.83 13.47
CA ARG A 735 -23.38 -32.75 14.22
C ARG A 735 -22.48 -31.52 14.31
N ALA A 736 -21.17 -31.70 14.52
CA ALA A 736 -20.20 -30.61 14.54
C ALA A 736 -20.09 -29.93 13.15
N ILE A 737 -19.95 -30.71 12.08
CA ILE A 737 -19.91 -30.17 10.70
C ILE A 737 -21.20 -29.43 10.34
N ALA A 738 -22.37 -29.96 10.71
CA ALA A 738 -23.66 -29.31 10.46
C ALA A 738 -23.80 -27.94 11.16
N VAL A 739 -23.02 -27.69 12.22
CA VAL A 739 -22.98 -26.41 12.95
C VAL A 739 -21.91 -25.48 12.37
N ILE A 740 -20.70 -25.99 12.13
CA ILE A 740 -19.54 -25.20 11.71
C ILE A 740 -19.62 -24.82 10.22
N LEU A 741 -20.02 -25.76 9.35
CA LEU A 741 -20.10 -25.53 7.90
C LEU A 741 -21.31 -26.29 7.32
N PRO A 742 -22.54 -25.79 7.50
CA PRO A 742 -23.75 -26.48 7.06
C PRO A 742 -23.76 -26.67 5.52
N PRO A 743 -23.75 -27.92 5.02
CA PRO A 743 -23.83 -28.19 3.58
C PRO A 743 -25.00 -27.53 2.85
N SER A 744 -26.10 -27.23 3.55
CA SER A 744 -27.25 -26.53 2.96
C SER A 744 -26.98 -25.06 2.59
N LEU A 745 -25.91 -24.44 3.11
CA LEU A 745 -25.48 -23.10 2.71
C LEU A 745 -24.75 -23.10 1.35
N LEU A 746 -24.05 -24.17 1.02
CA LEU A 746 -23.30 -24.32 -0.24
C LEU A 746 -24.20 -24.67 -1.44
N GLY A 747 -25.41 -25.18 -1.18
CA GLY A 747 -26.38 -25.60 -2.20
C GLY A 747 -27.07 -24.46 -2.97
N VAL A 748 -26.78 -23.20 -2.66
CA VAL A 748 -27.30 -22.04 -3.43
C VAL A 748 -26.50 -21.81 -4.72
N VAL A 749 -25.30 -22.42 -4.88
CA VAL A 749 -24.36 -22.14 -5.98
C VAL A 749 -24.39 -23.17 -7.13
N ARG A 750 -25.13 -24.28 -7.01
CA ARG A 750 -25.39 -25.18 -8.15
C ARG A 750 -26.89 -25.46 -8.28
N ARG A 751 -27.58 -24.61 -9.04
CA ARG A 751 -28.73 -25.11 -9.80
C ARG A 751 -28.15 -25.93 -10.93
N SER A 752 -28.23 -27.24 -10.80
CA SER A 752 -28.05 -28.16 -11.92
C SER A 752 -29.00 -27.75 -13.03
N GLU A 753 -28.44 -27.52 -14.20
CA GLU A 753 -29.11 -27.81 -15.46
C GLU A 753 -29.67 -29.23 -15.36
N ASP A 754 -30.99 -29.32 -15.42
CA ASP A 754 -31.80 -30.39 -16.00
C ASP A 754 -33.29 -30.02 -15.84
#